data_AF-A0A7U3ZSF8-F1
#
_entry.id   AF-A0A7U3ZSF8-F1
#
_cell.length_a   1.000
_cell.length_b   1.000
_cell.length_c   1.000
_cell.angle_alpha   90.00
_cell.angle_beta   90.00
_cell.angle_gamma   90.00
#
_symmetry.space_group_name_H-M   'P 1'
#
loop_
_entity.id
_entity.type
_entity.pdbx_description
1 polymer ?
#
loop_
_entity_poly.entity_id
_entity_poly.type
_entity_poly.pdbx_seq_one_letter_code
_entity_poly.pdbx_strand_id
1 'polypeptide(L)'
;MKKLLTFLGTLSLSAGGMLTVISCSSVQRFSDPSITDKLAEKVILDLKQNADFNFNNGDIFYKLNFKELITNKLNQLISEKKYEEISKDLSTTLNISEDKERNKSEQVLSNLATLKLFNEYTAKRSDKGNTDQVDLTYTKNFGLNPYELQKDKNGKDKNVYAIYYKVKEKEKEKWLRWQTTGEFTPENTESSKVDPFQIPDLSLLTDSEDNFKIGILQKPNDPNYISNTNSVMENGMSENNNAVVDWYKVNRVPFKTNGENIVKYRFAYYFKTEIQFKLFSNLLGSSYLDSNLYFSRIDNSSASDKKIILNATNRLISNVQTNFTQQNSSISNIKMVWAFSSSEPNEIFKDIQKFINSSGSINKQKTLKEIYKEIKKPNDSKQGNDPFLSMGGFNGFVQNDKDSIKSLSGDLKINDSAKKEIAKVTEPSILTNSGSGYESTIKGNKDFIFVLPIYLNDIFSTKNIQLSKMDGMKQKYKLNVLENTWTDMSQKYRFDDKYFDDDISVTKIEDSTSSVDIMHKNNKSYIKLKSGKKDADIRVTYNNKTIISVKLNKIEQKDYKTLDITQKLANNQKNKEFIEKNHKDSSISYDYNLKDYKSLKEKQNDAYDWNQSFKSSADILDLSTESKQALLDQLKSLTSSIEDVQNAAKTELYSQYLNADEIKYKELFDEISKFVRDDIPSLD
;
A
#
# COMPACT_ATOMS: atom_id res chain seq x y z
N MET A 1 -36.19 -20.28 30.17
CA MET A 1 -35.41 -19.65 31.25
C MET A 1 -34.88 -20.62 32.32
N LYS A 2 -35.66 -21.51 32.95
CA LYS A 2 -35.09 -22.48 33.93
C LYS A 2 -34.33 -23.68 33.32
N LYS A 3 -34.38 -23.91 32.01
CA LYS A 3 -33.60 -24.96 31.31
C LYS A 3 -32.24 -24.47 30.76
N LEU A 4 -31.97 -23.16 30.79
CA LEU A 4 -30.67 -22.59 30.37
C LEU A 4 -29.64 -22.62 31.51
N LEU A 5 -30.10 -22.63 32.77
CA LEU A 5 -29.26 -22.62 33.97
C LEU A 5 -28.70 -23.99 34.37
N THR A 6 -29.18 -25.09 33.77
CA THR A 6 -28.74 -26.45 34.13
C THR A 6 -27.65 -27.01 33.18
N PHE A 7 -27.48 -26.44 31.98
CA PHE A 7 -26.41 -26.84 31.07
C PHE A 7 -25.09 -26.08 31.29
N LEU A 8 -25.13 -25.02 32.13
CA LEU A 8 -23.96 -24.29 32.64
C LEU A 8 -23.25 -25.00 33.81
N GLY A 9 -23.62 -26.25 34.13
CA GLY A 9 -23.20 -26.92 35.37
C GLY A 9 -22.10 -27.98 35.27
N THR A 10 -21.77 -28.53 34.11
CA THR A 10 -20.81 -29.65 34.03
C THR A 10 -19.99 -29.61 32.74
N LEU A 11 -18.88 -28.89 32.78
CA LEU A 11 -17.52 -29.38 32.46
C LEU A 11 -16.56 -28.19 32.55
N SER A 12 -16.09 -28.00 33.77
CA SER A 12 -15.08 -27.04 34.19
C SER A 12 -13.67 -27.63 34.01
N LEU A 13 -12.73 -26.73 33.69
CA LEU A 13 -11.29 -26.73 34.05
C LEU A 13 -10.33 -27.68 33.30
N SER A 14 -9.43 -27.09 32.51
CA SER A 14 -8.04 -26.86 32.95
C SER A 14 -7.24 -26.02 31.94
N ALA A 15 -6.48 -25.06 32.48
CA ALA A 15 -5.53 -24.22 31.76
C ALA A 15 -4.17 -24.93 31.56
N GLY A 16 -3.43 -24.52 30.53
CA GLY A 16 -1.96 -24.51 30.49
C GLY A 16 -1.25 -25.63 29.72
N GLY A 17 -0.34 -25.24 28.81
CA GLY A 17 0.69 -26.12 28.26
C GLY A 17 1.21 -25.71 26.88
N MET A 18 2.42 -25.13 26.84
CA MET A 18 3.20 -24.87 25.62
C MET A 18 3.92 -26.14 25.10
N LEU A 19 4.08 -26.21 23.76
CA LEU A 19 5.12 -26.88 22.94
C LEU A 19 5.02 -28.37 22.49
N THR A 20 5.23 -28.50 21.16
CA THR A 20 5.95 -29.51 20.34
C THR A 20 5.33 -30.85 19.83
N VAL A 21 5.15 -30.89 18.49
CA VAL A 21 5.42 -31.90 17.42
C VAL A 21 4.95 -33.38 17.54
N ILE A 22 4.16 -33.86 16.55
CA ILE A 22 4.43 -34.95 15.56
C ILE A 22 3.10 -35.40 14.89
N SER A 23 3.24 -35.82 13.64
CA SER A 23 2.29 -36.04 12.55
C SER A 23 1.28 -37.20 12.64
N CYS A 24 0.28 -37.07 11.76
CA CYS A 24 -0.37 -38.07 10.90
C CYS A 24 -1.79 -38.57 11.22
N SER A 25 -2.57 -38.55 10.13
CA SER A 25 -3.80 -39.28 9.81
C SER A 25 -5.07 -38.98 10.63
N SER A 26 -5.92 -38.09 10.12
CA SER A 26 -6.97 -38.44 9.16
C SER A 26 -7.77 -37.18 8.83
N VAL A 27 -7.94 -36.89 7.53
CA VAL A 27 -8.70 -35.71 7.08
C VAL A 27 -10.17 -36.01 7.25
N GLN A 28 -10.77 -35.52 8.34
CA GLN A 28 -12.20 -35.28 8.38
C GLN A 28 -12.45 -33.92 7.72
N ARG A 29 -13.02 -33.97 6.51
CA ARG A 29 -13.61 -32.78 5.89
C ARG A 29 -14.74 -32.30 6.79
N PHE A 30 -14.55 -31.18 7.47
CA PHE A 30 -15.61 -30.51 8.19
C PHE A 30 -16.61 -29.96 7.16
N SER A 31 -17.76 -30.60 7.06
CA SER A 31 -18.97 -30.03 6.45
C SER A 31 -19.71 -29.17 7.49
N ASP A 32 -19.00 -28.24 8.12
CA ASP A 32 -19.56 -27.36 9.14
C ASP A 32 -19.74 -25.95 8.56
N PRO A 33 -20.95 -25.38 8.59
CA PRO A 33 -21.13 -23.96 8.34
C PRO A 33 -20.24 -23.20 9.33
N SER A 34 -19.41 -22.28 8.81
CA SER A 34 -18.50 -21.51 9.64
C SER A 34 -19.29 -20.70 10.67
N ILE A 35 -18.69 -20.52 11.85
CA ILE A 35 -19.23 -19.69 12.93
C ILE A 35 -19.75 -18.34 12.41
N THR A 36 -19.17 -17.80 11.34
CA THR A 36 -19.60 -16.57 10.66
C THR A 36 -20.99 -16.64 10.04
N ASP A 37 -21.34 -17.73 9.35
CA ASP A 37 -22.64 -17.88 8.68
C ASP A 37 -23.75 -18.02 9.71
N LYS A 38 -23.53 -18.89 10.70
CA LYS A 38 -24.44 -19.07 11.84
C LYS A 38 -24.56 -17.79 12.67
N LEU A 39 -23.49 -17.01 12.81
CA LEU A 39 -23.49 -15.77 13.58
C LEU A 39 -24.17 -14.62 12.84
N ALA A 40 -23.94 -14.46 11.53
CA ALA A 40 -24.69 -13.50 10.72
C ALA A 40 -26.18 -13.83 10.78
N GLU A 41 -26.56 -15.10 10.64
CA GLU A 41 -27.93 -15.56 10.80
C GLU A 41 -28.48 -15.28 12.22
N LYS A 42 -27.68 -15.46 13.27
CA LYS A 42 -28.06 -15.12 14.65
C LYS A 42 -28.28 -13.62 14.84
N VAL A 43 -27.39 -12.76 14.32
CA VAL A 43 -27.56 -11.29 14.35
C VAL A 43 -28.82 -10.87 13.59
N ILE A 44 -29.08 -11.46 12.42
CA ILE A 44 -30.30 -11.23 11.64
C ILE A 44 -31.54 -11.65 12.43
N LEU A 45 -31.51 -12.81 13.10
CA LEU A 45 -32.60 -13.31 13.93
C LEU A 45 -32.86 -12.40 15.14
N ASP A 46 -31.80 -11.92 15.80
CA ASP A 46 -31.90 -11.02 16.94
C ASP A 46 -32.43 -9.62 16.52
N LEU A 47 -31.98 -9.09 15.37
CA LEU A 47 -32.52 -7.86 14.78
C LEU A 47 -34.02 -8.00 14.43
N LYS A 48 -34.44 -9.14 13.88
CA LYS A 48 -35.86 -9.43 13.57
C LYS A 48 -36.74 -9.55 14.82
N GLN A 49 -36.17 -9.90 15.97
CA GLN A 49 -36.91 -10.05 17.23
C GLN A 49 -37.02 -8.73 18.02
N ASN A 50 -36.31 -7.68 17.61
CA ASN A 50 -36.36 -6.37 18.26
C ASN A 50 -37.55 -5.55 17.75
N ALA A 51 -38.49 -5.21 18.64
CA ALA A 51 -39.72 -4.48 18.30
C ALA A 51 -39.47 -3.05 17.75
N ASP A 52 -38.30 -2.47 18.04
CA ASP A 52 -37.89 -1.16 17.50
C ASP A 52 -37.26 -1.27 16.10
N PHE A 53 -37.20 -2.47 15.51
CA PHE A 53 -36.54 -2.76 14.26
C PHE A 53 -37.55 -3.19 13.19
N ASN A 54 -37.89 -2.27 12.27
CA ASN A 54 -38.90 -2.50 11.24
C ASN A 54 -38.22 -2.62 9.88
N PHE A 55 -38.27 -3.80 9.26
CA PHE A 55 -37.92 -3.95 7.85
C PHE A 55 -39.07 -3.36 7.02
N ASN A 56 -38.80 -2.37 6.17
CA ASN A 56 -39.82 -1.94 5.22
C ASN A 56 -39.99 -3.04 4.16
N ASN A 57 -41.23 -3.40 3.84
CA ASN A 57 -41.54 -4.51 2.92
C ASN A 57 -40.91 -4.39 1.51
N GLY A 58 -40.36 -3.23 1.14
CA GLY A 58 -39.55 -3.06 -0.07
C GLY A 58 -38.18 -3.74 -0.02
N ASP A 59 -37.59 -3.87 1.16
CA ASP A 59 -36.23 -4.43 1.37
C ASP A 59 -36.18 -5.96 1.27
N ILE A 60 -37.34 -6.60 1.36
CA ILE A 60 -37.51 -8.05 1.15
C ILE A 60 -37.57 -8.37 -0.37
N PHE A 61 -37.94 -7.39 -1.22
CA PHE A 61 -38.16 -7.58 -2.65
C PHE A 61 -37.03 -7.06 -3.55
N TYR A 62 -36.24 -6.07 -3.10
CA TYR A 62 -34.98 -5.74 -3.77
C TYR A 62 -33.90 -6.72 -3.29
N LYS A 63 -33.21 -7.38 -4.23
CA LYS A 63 -32.21 -8.45 -4.03
C LYS A 63 -30.95 -8.01 -3.26
N LEU A 64 -31.06 -7.35 -2.12
CA LEU A 64 -29.94 -7.10 -1.22
C LEU A 64 -29.67 -8.39 -0.44
N ASN A 65 -28.49 -8.95 -0.64
CA ASN A 65 -27.99 -10.09 0.13
C ASN A 65 -27.68 -9.60 1.55
N PHE A 66 -28.71 -9.45 2.39
CA PHE A 66 -28.62 -8.90 3.73
C PHE A 66 -27.52 -9.57 4.57
N LYS A 67 -27.33 -10.89 4.39
CA LYS A 67 -26.24 -11.65 5.01
C LYS A 67 -24.86 -11.14 4.62
N GLU A 68 -24.64 -10.84 3.35
CA GLU A 68 -23.39 -10.30 2.84
C GLU A 68 -23.12 -8.90 3.39
N LEU A 69 -24.14 -8.03 3.43
CA LEU A 69 -24.06 -6.70 4.04
C LEU A 69 -23.60 -6.76 5.50
N ILE A 70 -24.25 -7.59 6.31
CA ILE A 70 -23.92 -7.78 7.73
C ILE A 70 -22.51 -8.39 7.90
N THR A 71 -22.17 -9.42 7.11
CA THR A 71 -20.85 -10.07 7.16
C THR A 71 -19.73 -9.09 6.80
N ASN A 72 -19.96 -8.26 5.78
CA ASN A 72 -19.04 -7.23 5.34
C ASN A 72 -18.83 -6.16 6.41
N LYS A 73 -19.92 -5.72 7.07
CA LYS A 73 -19.81 -4.77 8.17
C LYS A 73 -19.10 -5.37 9.39
N LEU A 74 -19.36 -6.62 9.74
CA LEU A 74 -18.65 -7.35 10.79
C LEU A 74 -17.15 -7.42 10.50
N ASN A 75 -16.79 -7.82 9.27
CA ASN A 75 -15.40 -7.87 8.84
C ASN A 75 -14.72 -6.51 8.94
N GLN A 76 -15.39 -5.43 8.54
CA GLN A 76 -14.90 -4.07 8.67
C GLN A 76 -14.58 -3.73 10.13
N LEU A 77 -15.57 -3.86 11.02
CA LEU A 77 -15.47 -3.43 12.42
C LEU A 77 -14.44 -4.25 13.20
N ILE A 78 -14.39 -5.57 12.97
CA ILE A 78 -13.35 -6.44 13.56
C ILE A 78 -11.96 -6.02 13.08
N SER A 79 -11.80 -5.72 11.79
CA SER A 79 -10.51 -5.29 11.25
C SER A 79 -10.06 -3.94 11.83
N GLU A 80 -10.98 -2.98 11.94
CA GLU A 80 -10.74 -1.68 12.58
C GLU A 80 -10.24 -1.86 14.02
N LYS A 81 -10.97 -2.64 14.83
CA LYS A 81 -10.55 -2.96 16.21
C LYS A 81 -9.23 -3.69 16.26
N LYS A 82 -8.98 -4.61 15.34
CA LYS A 82 -7.70 -5.34 15.33
C LYS A 82 -6.52 -4.42 15.02
N TYR A 83 -6.68 -3.50 14.07
CA TYR A 83 -5.65 -2.52 13.76
C TYR A 83 -5.43 -1.51 14.89
N GLU A 84 -6.48 -1.08 15.59
CA GLU A 84 -6.36 -0.28 16.82
C GLU A 84 -5.52 -1.02 17.89
N GLU A 85 -5.80 -2.31 18.12
CA GLU A 85 -5.02 -3.13 19.07
C GLU A 85 -3.55 -3.26 18.67
N ILE A 86 -3.27 -3.55 17.40
CA ILE A 86 -1.89 -3.65 16.88
C ILE A 86 -1.16 -2.33 17.09
N SER A 87 -1.81 -1.20 16.78
CA SER A 87 -1.24 0.14 16.98
C SER A 87 -0.92 0.38 18.47
N LYS A 88 -1.87 0.07 19.35
CA LYS A 88 -1.71 0.25 20.80
C LYS A 88 -0.62 -0.65 21.40
N ASP A 89 -0.55 -1.91 20.99
CA ASP A 89 0.49 -2.85 21.42
C ASP A 89 1.86 -2.36 20.96
N LEU A 90 1.97 -1.93 19.70
CA LEU A 90 3.20 -1.36 19.16
C LEU A 90 3.63 -0.10 19.93
N SER A 91 2.71 0.84 20.15
CA SER A 91 2.97 2.08 20.87
C SER A 91 3.44 1.83 22.30
N THR A 92 2.79 0.88 22.99
CA THR A 92 3.16 0.48 24.35
C THR A 92 4.51 -0.22 24.37
N THR A 93 4.74 -1.16 23.46
CA THR A 93 5.97 -1.94 23.36
C THR A 93 7.19 -1.08 23.05
N LEU A 94 7.02 -0.08 22.17
CA LEU A 94 8.10 0.80 21.74
C LEU A 94 8.20 2.10 22.52
N ASN A 95 7.31 2.35 23.48
CA ASN A 95 7.19 3.62 24.19
C ASN A 95 7.05 4.81 23.22
N ILE A 96 6.27 4.65 22.16
CA ILE A 96 5.95 5.73 21.21
C ILE A 96 4.50 6.18 21.40
N SER A 97 4.19 7.40 20.97
CA SER A 97 2.83 7.93 21.03
C SER A 97 1.93 7.14 20.09
N GLU A 98 0.70 6.85 20.52
CA GLU A 98 -0.31 6.23 19.65
C GLU A 98 -0.70 7.18 18.52
N ASP A 99 -0.62 6.70 17.28
CA ASP A 99 -1.05 7.44 16.09
C ASP A 99 -2.58 7.36 15.98
N LYS A 100 -3.28 8.23 16.72
CA LYS A 100 -4.75 8.30 16.76
C LYS A 100 -5.36 8.94 15.51
N GLU A 101 -4.57 9.63 14.70
CA GLU A 101 -5.06 10.34 13.51
C GLU A 101 -5.14 9.43 12.28
N ARG A 102 -4.46 8.27 12.30
CA ARG A 102 -4.37 7.37 11.14
C ARG A 102 -5.21 6.11 11.33
N ASN A 103 -6.42 6.11 10.75
CA ASN A 103 -7.20 4.88 10.63
C ASN A 103 -6.51 3.91 9.64
N LYS A 104 -5.70 2.99 10.17
CA LYS A 104 -4.93 2.03 9.37
C LYS A 104 -5.84 1.11 8.55
N SER A 105 -7.00 0.73 9.09
CA SER A 105 -7.99 -0.10 8.39
C SER A 105 -8.51 0.60 7.13
N GLU A 106 -8.91 1.86 7.27
CA GLU A 106 -9.36 2.68 6.13
C GLU A 106 -8.23 2.91 5.12
N GLN A 107 -7.00 3.14 5.58
CA GLN A 107 -5.85 3.29 4.69
C GLN A 107 -5.59 2.02 3.86
N VAL A 108 -5.57 0.84 4.50
CA VAL A 108 -5.38 -0.45 3.81
C VAL A 108 -6.49 -0.66 2.78
N LEU A 109 -7.74 -0.44 3.18
CA LEU A 109 -8.90 -0.59 2.29
C LEU A 109 -8.85 0.39 1.11
N SER A 110 -8.51 1.66 1.37
CA SER A 110 -8.37 2.69 0.33
C SER A 110 -7.25 2.34 -0.65
N ASN A 111 -6.10 1.88 -0.17
CA ASN A 111 -5.00 1.42 -1.01
C ASN A 111 -5.47 0.28 -1.92
N LEU A 112 -5.97 -0.82 -1.35
CA LEU A 112 -6.41 -1.99 -2.13
C LEU A 112 -7.47 -1.64 -3.19
N ALA A 113 -8.45 -0.82 -2.81
CA ALA A 113 -9.49 -0.38 -3.72
C ALA A 113 -8.92 0.52 -4.84
N THR A 114 -7.95 1.38 -4.52
CA THR A 114 -7.34 2.30 -5.49
C THR A 114 -6.53 1.53 -6.51
N LEU A 115 -5.69 0.59 -6.07
CA LEU A 115 -4.89 -0.27 -6.94
C LEU A 115 -5.79 -1.08 -7.90
N LYS A 116 -6.88 -1.66 -7.37
CA LYS A 116 -7.85 -2.43 -8.15
C LYS A 116 -8.56 -1.56 -9.18
N LEU A 117 -9.13 -0.43 -8.75
CA LEU A 117 -9.84 0.49 -9.65
C LEU A 117 -8.91 1.05 -10.72
N PHE A 118 -7.68 1.41 -10.37
CA PHE A 118 -6.71 1.94 -11.31
C PHE A 118 -6.37 0.93 -12.41
N ASN A 119 -6.09 -0.33 -12.04
CA ASN A 119 -5.83 -1.36 -13.03
C ASN A 119 -7.05 -1.65 -13.92
N GLU A 120 -8.24 -1.80 -13.32
CA GLU A 120 -9.49 -2.03 -14.07
C GLU A 120 -9.81 -0.89 -15.04
N TYR A 121 -9.65 0.36 -14.58
CA TYR A 121 -9.91 1.54 -15.38
C TYR A 121 -8.91 1.67 -16.53
N THR A 122 -7.61 1.56 -16.25
CA THR A 122 -6.57 1.64 -17.29
C THR A 122 -6.67 0.49 -18.30
N ALA A 123 -7.06 -0.71 -17.89
CA ALA A 123 -7.33 -1.82 -18.81
C ALA A 123 -8.49 -1.50 -19.77
N LYS A 124 -9.61 -0.99 -19.25
CA LYS A 124 -10.74 -0.56 -20.11
C LYS A 124 -10.35 0.57 -21.06
N ARG A 125 -9.49 1.49 -20.62
CA ARG A 125 -8.95 2.59 -21.45
C ARG A 125 -8.04 2.08 -22.57
N SER A 126 -7.19 1.09 -22.30
CA SER A 126 -6.35 0.44 -23.32
C SER A 126 -7.17 -0.36 -24.34
N ASP A 127 -8.29 -0.94 -23.91
CA ASP A 127 -9.19 -1.71 -24.77
C ASP A 127 -10.07 -0.81 -25.66
N LYS A 128 -10.81 0.13 -25.04
CA LYS A 128 -11.83 0.94 -25.72
C LYS A 128 -11.33 2.29 -26.25
N GLY A 129 -10.14 2.72 -25.85
CA GLY A 129 -9.58 4.01 -26.24
C GLY A 129 -10.09 5.19 -25.40
N ASN A 130 -9.79 6.40 -25.87
CA ASN A 130 -10.03 7.64 -25.14
C ASN A 130 -11.48 8.17 -25.34
N THR A 131 -12.49 7.53 -24.72
CA THR A 131 -13.92 7.85 -24.94
C THR A 131 -14.70 8.10 -23.65
N ASP A 132 -15.77 8.91 -23.73
CA ASP A 132 -16.70 9.16 -22.62
C ASP A 132 -17.38 7.90 -22.06
N GLN A 133 -17.65 6.93 -22.93
CA GLN A 133 -18.30 5.66 -22.57
C GLN A 133 -17.55 4.87 -21.51
N VAL A 134 -16.23 5.05 -21.38
CA VAL A 134 -15.45 4.35 -20.35
C VAL A 134 -15.81 4.88 -18.96
N ASP A 135 -15.75 6.20 -18.77
CA ASP A 135 -16.12 6.87 -17.52
C ASP A 135 -17.58 6.62 -17.16
N LEU A 136 -18.48 6.67 -18.15
CA LEU A 136 -19.91 6.45 -17.93
C LEU A 136 -20.21 5.05 -17.35
N THR A 137 -19.35 4.04 -17.58
CA THR A 137 -19.52 2.71 -16.96
C THR A 137 -19.35 2.71 -15.43
N TYR A 138 -18.79 3.77 -14.86
CA TYR A 138 -18.53 3.94 -13.43
C TYR A 138 -19.55 4.86 -12.72
N THR A 139 -20.49 5.45 -13.45
CA THR A 139 -21.55 6.31 -12.88
C THR A 139 -22.52 5.52 -12.00
N LYS A 140 -22.98 4.34 -12.47
CA LYS A 140 -24.00 3.50 -11.80
C LYS A 140 -25.28 4.28 -11.43
N ASN A 141 -25.70 5.24 -12.26
CA ASN A 141 -26.80 6.20 -11.99
C ASN A 141 -26.49 7.26 -10.92
N PHE A 142 -25.24 7.36 -10.45
CA PHE A 142 -24.74 8.43 -9.60
C PHE A 142 -23.75 9.32 -10.36
N GLY A 143 -23.46 10.49 -9.79
CA GLY A 143 -22.51 11.44 -10.37
C GLY A 143 -21.08 10.89 -10.45
N LEU A 144 -20.34 11.41 -11.41
CA LEU A 144 -18.88 11.36 -11.42
C LEU A 144 -18.37 12.50 -10.51
N ASN A 145 -17.12 12.41 -10.04
CA ASN A 145 -16.42 13.33 -9.14
C ASN A 145 -16.62 13.09 -7.63
N PRO A 146 -15.78 13.76 -6.79
CA PRO A 146 -15.91 13.68 -5.34
C PRO A 146 -17.20 14.28 -4.82
N TYR A 147 -17.59 13.82 -3.65
CA TYR A 147 -18.63 14.39 -2.83
C TYR A 147 -18.21 14.29 -1.36
N GLU A 148 -18.79 15.13 -0.50
CA GLU A 148 -18.54 15.12 0.95
C GLU A 148 -17.06 15.34 1.35
N LEU A 149 -16.33 16.20 0.64
CA LEU A 149 -14.95 16.56 1.01
C LEU A 149 -14.88 17.70 2.03
N GLN A 150 -15.90 18.56 2.11
CA GLN A 150 -15.98 19.66 3.08
C GLN A 150 -17.36 19.71 3.71
N LYS A 151 -17.53 18.96 4.80
CA LYS A 151 -18.74 18.99 5.61
C LYS A 151 -18.85 20.31 6.36
N ASP A 152 -20.03 20.92 6.32
CA ASP A 152 -20.39 22.07 7.13
C ASP A 152 -20.56 21.68 8.62
N LYS A 153 -20.90 22.66 9.47
CA LYS A 153 -21.10 22.44 10.91
C LYS A 153 -22.23 21.44 11.23
N ASN A 154 -23.12 21.19 10.27
CA ASN A 154 -24.24 20.26 10.39
C ASN A 154 -23.94 18.92 9.70
N GLY A 155 -22.70 18.69 9.27
CA GLY A 155 -22.28 17.46 8.61
C GLY A 155 -22.68 17.35 7.13
N LYS A 156 -23.27 18.40 6.54
CA LYS A 156 -23.70 18.41 5.13
C LYS A 156 -22.63 19.05 4.25
N ASP A 157 -22.38 18.48 3.09
CA ASP A 157 -21.55 19.11 2.06
C ASP A 157 -22.43 19.57 0.90
N LYS A 158 -22.41 20.87 0.60
CA LYS A 158 -23.21 21.48 -0.48
C LYS A 158 -22.36 21.84 -1.70
N ASN A 159 -21.06 21.54 -1.66
CA ASN A 159 -20.15 21.92 -2.72
C ASN A 159 -20.28 20.95 -3.90
N VAL A 160 -20.15 21.50 -5.11
CA VAL A 160 -19.98 20.70 -6.32
C VAL A 160 -18.51 20.66 -6.66
N TYR A 161 -17.95 19.46 -6.77
CA TYR A 161 -16.54 19.24 -7.03
C TYR A 161 -16.32 18.84 -8.49
N ALA A 162 -15.19 19.27 -9.04
CA ALA A 162 -14.68 18.80 -10.32
C ALA A 162 -13.19 18.50 -10.22
N ILE A 163 -12.73 17.49 -10.95
CA ILE A 163 -11.31 17.15 -11.03
C ILE A 163 -10.69 17.89 -12.20
N TYR A 164 -9.48 18.41 -12.00
CA TYR A 164 -8.70 19.07 -13.03
C TYR A 164 -7.37 18.37 -13.21
N TYR A 165 -6.89 18.30 -14.45
CA TYR A 165 -5.60 17.71 -14.79
C TYR A 165 -4.72 18.70 -15.54
N LYS A 166 -3.42 18.61 -15.29
CA LYS A 166 -2.41 19.53 -15.80
C LYS A 166 -2.07 19.22 -17.25
N VAL A 167 -2.05 20.26 -18.08
CA VAL A 167 -1.57 20.21 -19.47
C VAL A 167 -0.54 21.32 -19.68
N LYS A 168 0.54 21.01 -20.39
CA LYS A 168 1.58 21.96 -20.78
C LYS A 168 1.37 22.35 -22.24
N GLU A 169 0.98 23.59 -22.51
CA GLU A 169 0.88 24.14 -23.86
C GLU A 169 1.81 25.34 -24.01
N LYS A 170 2.81 25.25 -24.91
CA LYS A 170 3.69 26.39 -25.31
C LYS A 170 4.20 27.21 -24.11
N GLU A 171 4.80 26.53 -23.12
CA GLU A 171 5.35 27.09 -21.87
C GLU A 171 4.35 27.66 -20.85
N LYS A 172 3.03 27.60 -21.11
CA LYS A 172 1.99 27.92 -20.12
C LYS A 172 1.33 26.65 -19.61
N GLU A 173 1.22 26.58 -18.28
CA GLU A 173 0.52 25.48 -17.61
C GLU A 173 -0.96 25.84 -17.47
N LYS A 174 -1.81 24.93 -17.95
CA LYS A 174 -3.27 25.02 -17.80
C LYS A 174 -3.80 23.77 -17.10
N TRP A 175 -4.96 23.92 -16.50
CA TRP A 175 -5.67 22.85 -15.81
C TRP A 175 -7.01 22.63 -16.49
N LEU A 176 -7.16 21.47 -17.11
CA LEU A 176 -8.34 21.07 -17.85
C LEU A 176 -9.28 20.28 -16.92
N ARG A 177 -10.57 20.60 -16.93
CA ARG A 177 -11.59 19.85 -16.18
C ARG A 177 -11.79 18.46 -16.78
N TRP A 178 -11.66 17.41 -15.97
CA TRP A 178 -12.00 16.05 -16.35
C TRP A 178 -13.53 15.90 -16.36
N GLN A 179 -14.11 15.68 -17.55
CA GLN A 179 -15.55 15.52 -17.74
C GLN A 179 -15.92 14.61 -18.93
N THR A 180 -17.08 13.94 -18.84
CA THR A 180 -17.77 13.36 -19.99
C THR A 180 -18.60 14.43 -20.71
N THR A 181 -19.08 14.13 -21.91
CA THR A 181 -19.96 15.02 -22.67
C THR A 181 -21.15 15.45 -21.82
N GLY A 182 -21.34 16.76 -21.65
CA GLY A 182 -22.48 17.33 -20.92
C GLY A 182 -22.51 17.11 -19.40
N GLU A 183 -21.46 16.56 -18.78
CA GLU A 183 -21.47 16.18 -17.35
C GLU A 183 -21.81 17.32 -16.39
N PHE A 184 -21.28 18.52 -16.67
CA PHE A 184 -21.52 19.73 -15.88
C PHE A 184 -22.49 20.69 -16.56
N THR A 185 -23.03 20.33 -17.72
CA THR A 185 -23.90 21.21 -18.50
C THR A 185 -25.29 21.27 -17.84
N PRO A 186 -25.79 22.46 -17.45
CA PRO A 186 -27.14 22.58 -16.88
C PRO A 186 -28.24 22.11 -17.86
N GLU A 187 -29.30 21.49 -17.35
CA GLU A 187 -30.35 20.83 -18.15
C GLU A 187 -31.00 21.71 -19.24
N ASN A 188 -31.07 23.03 -19.03
CA ASN A 188 -31.68 23.99 -19.95
C ASN A 188 -30.69 24.61 -20.96
N THR A 189 -29.51 24.01 -21.14
CA THR A 189 -28.47 24.54 -22.04
C THR A 189 -28.75 24.12 -23.49
N GLU A 190 -28.65 25.07 -24.43
CA GLU A 190 -28.76 24.78 -25.87
C GLU A 190 -27.74 23.72 -26.30
N SER A 191 -28.11 22.80 -27.20
CA SER A 191 -27.24 21.67 -27.61
C SER A 191 -25.87 22.10 -28.16
N SER A 192 -25.77 23.30 -28.75
CA SER A 192 -24.52 23.89 -29.25
C SER A 192 -23.57 24.38 -28.16
N LYS A 193 -24.03 24.45 -26.90
CA LYS A 193 -23.29 24.88 -25.71
C LYS A 193 -23.05 23.74 -24.72
N VAL A 194 -23.35 22.50 -25.12
CA VAL A 194 -23.00 21.31 -24.34
C VAL A 194 -21.50 21.16 -24.33
N ASP A 195 -20.92 21.10 -23.14
CA ASP A 195 -19.47 20.99 -23.00
C ASP A 195 -18.99 19.64 -23.58
N PRO A 196 -17.91 19.64 -24.37
CA PRO A 196 -17.37 18.42 -24.93
C PRO A 196 -16.76 17.54 -23.84
N PHE A 197 -16.65 16.23 -24.11
CA PHE A 197 -15.85 15.36 -23.27
C PHE A 197 -14.39 15.82 -23.26
N GLN A 198 -13.76 15.72 -22.09
CA GLN A 198 -12.39 16.12 -21.86
C GLN A 198 -11.84 15.26 -20.73
N ILE A 199 -11.02 14.26 -21.06
CA ILE A 199 -10.52 13.28 -20.09
C ILE A 199 -9.02 13.08 -20.28
N PRO A 200 -8.25 12.82 -19.21
CA PRO A 200 -6.79 12.75 -19.27
C PRO A 200 -6.32 11.56 -20.12
N ASP A 201 -5.21 11.76 -20.83
CA ASP A 201 -4.53 10.67 -21.54
C ASP A 201 -3.97 9.65 -20.55
N LEU A 202 -3.84 8.40 -21.01
CA LEU A 202 -3.34 7.30 -20.18
C LEU A 202 -1.92 7.59 -19.67
N SER A 203 -1.07 8.22 -20.48
CA SER A 203 0.28 8.64 -20.08
C SER A 203 0.27 9.56 -18.86
N LEU A 204 -0.66 10.53 -18.81
CA LEU A 204 -0.80 11.46 -17.68
C LEU A 204 -1.32 10.75 -16.42
N LEU A 205 -2.22 9.77 -16.59
CA LEU A 205 -2.71 8.95 -15.46
C LEU A 205 -1.61 8.07 -14.85
N THR A 206 -0.62 7.71 -15.65
CA THR A 206 0.49 6.83 -15.25
C THR A 206 1.73 7.60 -14.81
N ASP A 207 1.70 8.93 -14.93
CA ASP A 207 2.75 9.80 -14.45
C ASP A 207 2.79 9.81 -12.92
N SER A 208 4.00 9.77 -12.36
CA SER A 208 4.24 9.88 -10.92
C SER A 208 4.11 11.32 -10.39
N GLU A 209 4.12 12.33 -11.26
CA GLU A 209 3.96 13.73 -10.88
C GLU A 209 2.52 14.06 -10.40
N ASP A 210 2.43 15.08 -9.53
CA ASP A 210 1.17 15.60 -8.99
C ASP A 210 0.41 16.44 -10.03
N ASN A 211 -0.07 15.77 -11.07
CA ASN A 211 -0.72 16.37 -12.24
C ASN A 211 -2.23 16.58 -12.08
N PHE A 212 -2.80 16.34 -10.89
CA PHE A 212 -4.24 16.43 -10.66
C PHE A 212 -4.59 17.29 -9.44
N LYS A 213 -5.74 17.99 -9.52
CA LYS A 213 -6.32 18.83 -8.47
C LYS A 213 -7.83 18.62 -8.39
N ILE A 214 -8.40 19.02 -7.25
CA ILE A 214 -9.86 19.07 -7.06
C ILE A 214 -10.27 20.53 -6.91
N GLY A 215 -11.17 20.98 -7.75
CA GLY A 215 -11.76 22.32 -7.74
C GLY A 215 -13.19 22.31 -7.20
N ILE A 216 -13.57 23.38 -6.51
CA ILE A 216 -14.91 23.66 -6.01
C ILE A 216 -15.58 24.64 -6.97
N LEU A 217 -16.67 24.21 -7.59
CA LEU A 217 -17.44 25.01 -8.53
C LEU A 217 -18.35 25.96 -7.74
N GLN A 218 -18.11 27.26 -7.85
CA GLN A 218 -18.84 28.30 -7.12
C GLN A 218 -20.24 28.56 -7.68
N LYS A 219 -20.43 28.35 -9.00
CA LYS A 219 -21.71 28.56 -9.69
C LYS A 219 -22.01 27.38 -10.63
N PRO A 220 -22.23 26.16 -10.10
CA PRO A 220 -22.36 24.96 -10.92
C PRO A 220 -23.59 24.98 -11.84
N ASN A 221 -24.58 25.82 -11.55
CA ASN A 221 -25.82 25.96 -12.32
C ASN A 221 -25.77 27.08 -13.38
N ASP A 222 -24.66 27.81 -13.51
CA ASP A 222 -24.49 28.89 -14.50
C ASP A 222 -23.73 28.35 -15.73
N PRO A 223 -24.39 28.22 -16.90
CA PRO A 223 -23.74 27.68 -18.11
C PRO A 223 -22.48 28.45 -18.53
N ASN A 224 -22.46 29.78 -18.37
CA ASN A 224 -21.30 30.59 -18.73
C ASN A 224 -20.15 30.34 -17.75
N TYR A 225 -20.45 30.21 -16.46
CA TYR A 225 -19.42 29.85 -15.47
C TYR A 225 -18.82 28.47 -15.77
N ILE A 226 -19.67 27.48 -16.03
CA ILE A 226 -19.25 26.11 -16.34
C ILE A 226 -18.35 26.07 -17.57
N SER A 227 -18.74 26.74 -18.66
CA SER A 227 -17.93 26.80 -19.88
C SER A 227 -16.61 27.52 -19.66
N ASN A 228 -16.60 28.67 -18.97
CA ASN A 228 -15.37 29.43 -18.69
C ASN A 228 -14.42 28.74 -17.69
N THR A 229 -14.90 27.73 -16.97
CA THR A 229 -14.09 26.94 -16.01
C THR A 229 -13.71 25.57 -16.54
N ASN A 230 -13.94 25.26 -17.82
CA ASN A 230 -13.45 24.01 -18.43
C ASN A 230 -11.91 23.95 -18.53
N SER A 231 -11.25 25.10 -18.50
CA SER A 231 -9.81 25.33 -18.54
C SER A 231 -9.47 26.51 -17.64
N VAL A 232 -8.57 26.33 -16.68
CA VAL A 232 -8.16 27.38 -15.73
C VAL A 232 -6.63 27.41 -15.55
N MET A 233 -6.12 28.54 -15.08
CA MET A 233 -4.72 28.72 -14.71
C MET A 233 -4.41 28.12 -13.32
N GLU A 234 -3.14 28.11 -12.90
CA GLU A 234 -2.72 27.57 -11.60
C GLU A 234 -3.47 28.17 -10.40
N ASN A 235 -3.88 29.44 -10.48
CA ASN A 235 -4.63 30.14 -9.46
C ASN A 235 -6.16 29.87 -9.50
N GLY A 236 -6.63 29.01 -10.41
CA GLY A 236 -8.04 28.66 -10.58
C GLY A 236 -8.85 29.64 -11.42
N MET A 237 -8.25 30.71 -11.95
CA MET A 237 -8.93 31.66 -12.83
C MET A 237 -8.98 31.16 -14.27
N SER A 238 -10.12 31.37 -14.93
CA SER A 238 -10.28 31.24 -16.39
C SER A 238 -9.28 32.14 -17.13
N GLU A 239 -8.94 31.81 -18.38
CA GLU A 239 -8.00 32.61 -19.20
C GLU A 239 -8.42 34.09 -19.37
N ASN A 240 -9.72 34.37 -19.37
CA ASN A 240 -10.28 35.71 -19.53
C ASN A 240 -10.59 36.41 -18.19
N ASN A 241 -10.17 35.83 -17.05
CA ASN A 241 -10.44 36.31 -15.68
C ASN A 241 -11.92 36.58 -15.36
N ASN A 242 -12.85 35.88 -16.03
CA ASN A 242 -14.30 36.06 -15.86
C ASN A 242 -14.93 34.99 -14.95
N ALA A 243 -14.22 33.90 -14.64
CA ALA A 243 -14.64 32.88 -13.69
C ALA A 243 -13.45 32.36 -12.86
N VAL A 244 -13.74 31.88 -11.65
CA VAL A 244 -12.73 31.31 -10.74
C VAL A 244 -13.27 30.04 -10.08
N VAL A 245 -12.39 29.05 -9.95
CA VAL A 245 -12.60 27.80 -9.22
C VAL A 245 -11.74 27.86 -7.96
N ASP A 246 -12.32 27.49 -6.82
CA ASP A 246 -11.54 27.39 -5.58
C ASP A 246 -10.92 26.01 -5.46
N TRP A 247 -9.60 25.95 -5.29
CA TRP A 247 -8.95 24.67 -5.07
C TRP A 247 -9.32 24.09 -3.69
N TYR A 248 -9.72 22.83 -3.66
CA TYR A 248 -9.86 22.06 -2.43
C TYR A 248 -8.51 22.01 -1.70
N LYS A 249 -8.53 22.24 -0.38
CA LYS A 249 -7.31 22.34 0.43
C LYS A 249 -7.29 21.30 1.53
N VAL A 250 -6.14 20.67 1.71
CA VAL A 250 -5.80 19.85 2.87
C VAL A 250 -4.70 20.58 3.64
N ASN A 251 -4.89 20.80 4.94
CA ASN A 251 -3.95 21.56 5.77
C ASN A 251 -3.58 22.94 5.17
N ARG A 252 -4.58 23.66 4.63
CA ARG A 252 -4.46 24.98 3.97
C ARG A 252 -3.69 25.01 2.65
N VAL A 253 -3.18 23.87 2.17
CA VAL A 253 -2.48 23.75 0.89
C VAL A 253 -3.43 23.13 -0.14
N PRO A 254 -3.47 23.62 -1.39
CA PRO A 254 -4.25 22.97 -2.45
C PRO A 254 -3.89 21.49 -2.55
N PHE A 255 -4.91 20.65 -2.54
CA PHE A 255 -4.75 19.21 -2.76
C PHE A 255 -4.20 18.98 -4.17
N LYS A 256 -3.09 18.26 -4.25
CA LYS A 256 -2.52 17.78 -5.52
C LYS A 256 -2.19 16.29 -5.38
N THR A 257 -2.32 15.56 -6.47
CA THR A 257 -2.02 14.13 -6.48
C THR A 257 -1.75 13.62 -7.90
N ASN A 258 -1.32 12.37 -8.01
CA ASN A 258 -1.04 11.68 -9.27
C ASN A 258 -2.30 10.98 -9.84
N GLY A 259 -2.17 10.41 -11.03
CA GLY A 259 -3.28 9.75 -11.72
C GLY A 259 -3.80 8.49 -11.02
N GLU A 260 -2.93 7.74 -10.35
CA GLU A 260 -3.31 6.56 -9.57
C GLU A 260 -4.25 6.94 -8.40
N ASN A 261 -3.92 8.01 -7.67
CA ASN A 261 -4.71 8.39 -6.51
C ASN A 261 -5.97 9.18 -6.89
N ILE A 262 -5.96 9.95 -7.98
CA ILE A 262 -7.11 10.77 -8.35
C ILE A 262 -8.31 9.93 -8.83
N VAL A 263 -8.10 8.72 -9.37
CA VAL A 263 -9.22 7.90 -9.89
C VAL A 263 -10.23 7.53 -8.81
N LYS A 264 -9.80 7.36 -7.54
CA LYS A 264 -10.72 7.10 -6.42
C LYS A 264 -11.63 8.28 -6.11
N TYR A 265 -11.18 9.49 -6.46
CA TYR A 265 -11.96 10.72 -6.33
C TYR A 265 -12.88 10.90 -7.54
N ARG A 266 -12.42 10.57 -8.75
CA ARG A 266 -13.23 10.64 -9.97
C ARG A 266 -14.42 9.69 -9.92
N PHE A 267 -14.22 8.48 -9.42
CA PHE A 267 -15.24 7.45 -9.34
C PHE A 267 -15.64 7.19 -7.88
N ALA A 268 -15.73 8.24 -7.05
CA ALA A 268 -15.87 8.12 -5.59
C ALA A 268 -17.05 7.25 -5.15
N TYR A 269 -18.20 7.33 -5.83
CA TYR A 269 -19.35 6.49 -5.51
C TYR A 269 -19.05 5.02 -5.79
N TYR A 270 -18.68 4.70 -7.02
CA TYR A 270 -18.30 3.34 -7.43
C TYR A 270 -17.15 2.76 -6.58
N PHE A 271 -16.15 3.58 -6.27
CA PHE A 271 -15.03 3.22 -5.42
C PHE A 271 -15.51 2.72 -4.05
N LYS A 272 -16.42 3.44 -3.40
CA LYS A 272 -16.96 3.05 -2.09
C LYS A 272 -17.91 1.85 -2.18
N THR A 273 -18.88 1.89 -3.10
CA THR A 273 -20.01 0.94 -3.10
C THR A 273 -19.73 -0.35 -3.87
N GLU A 274 -18.88 -0.32 -4.89
CA GLU A 274 -18.64 -1.47 -5.78
C GLU A 274 -17.26 -2.11 -5.59
N ILE A 275 -16.27 -1.33 -5.13
CA ILE A 275 -14.89 -1.79 -4.93
C ILE A 275 -14.60 -2.04 -3.45
N GLN A 276 -14.64 -1.00 -2.60
CA GLN A 276 -14.30 -1.13 -1.17
C GLN A 276 -15.20 -2.15 -0.45
N PHE A 277 -16.51 -2.11 -0.71
CA PHE A 277 -17.46 -3.03 -0.09
C PHE A 277 -17.10 -4.52 -0.30
N LYS A 278 -16.51 -4.87 -1.46
CA LYS A 278 -16.13 -6.25 -1.79
C LYS A 278 -14.77 -6.67 -1.20
N LEU A 279 -14.06 -5.76 -0.54
CA LEU A 279 -12.72 -6.00 0.00
C LEU A 279 -12.70 -6.22 1.51
N PHE A 280 -13.84 -6.19 2.21
CA PHE A 280 -13.85 -6.36 3.67
C PHE A 280 -13.38 -7.74 4.14
N SER A 281 -13.65 -8.82 3.38
CA SER A 281 -13.08 -10.13 3.70
C SER A 281 -11.55 -10.14 3.53
N ASN A 282 -11.04 -9.45 2.51
CA ASN A 282 -9.60 -9.28 2.33
C ASN A 282 -8.98 -8.46 3.45
N LEU A 283 -9.68 -7.41 3.91
CA LEU A 283 -9.28 -6.55 5.03
C LEU A 283 -9.19 -7.34 6.34
N LEU A 284 -10.17 -8.21 6.63
CA LEU A 284 -10.14 -9.10 7.79
C LEU A 284 -8.88 -9.97 7.76
N GLY A 285 -8.64 -10.69 6.66
CA GLY A 285 -7.46 -11.53 6.55
C GLY A 285 -6.15 -10.74 6.53
N SER A 286 -6.13 -9.51 6.01
CA SER A 286 -4.97 -8.61 6.12
C SER A 286 -4.68 -8.22 7.56
N SER A 287 -5.70 -7.88 8.35
CA SER A 287 -5.55 -7.57 9.78
C SER A 287 -5.04 -8.77 10.59
N TYR A 288 -5.49 -9.98 10.22
CA TYR A 288 -4.97 -11.24 10.78
C TYR A 288 -3.48 -11.43 10.47
N LEU A 289 -3.09 -11.27 9.20
CA LEU A 289 -1.69 -11.38 8.78
C LEU A 289 -0.81 -10.33 9.46
N ASP A 290 -1.32 -9.10 9.64
CA ASP A 290 -0.60 -8.02 10.31
C ASP A 290 -0.39 -8.26 11.81
N SER A 291 -1.37 -8.88 12.47
CA SER A 291 -1.32 -9.11 13.93
C SER A 291 -0.09 -9.88 14.41
N ASN A 292 0.48 -10.71 13.54
CA ASN A 292 1.65 -11.55 13.84
C ASN A 292 2.77 -11.34 12.82
N LEU A 293 2.79 -10.22 12.09
CA LEU A 293 3.80 -9.93 11.06
C LEU A 293 5.20 -9.73 11.67
N TYR A 294 5.25 -9.17 12.87
CA TYR A 294 6.47 -8.95 13.61
C TYR A 294 6.27 -9.32 15.08
N PHE A 295 7.37 -9.50 15.77
CA PHE A 295 7.41 -9.63 17.23
C PHE A 295 8.52 -8.75 17.79
N SER A 296 8.39 -8.39 19.06
CA SER A 296 9.43 -7.65 19.76
C SER A 296 10.32 -8.60 20.56
N ARG A 297 11.62 -8.31 20.60
CA ARG A 297 12.55 -8.99 21.51
C ARG A 297 13.22 -7.98 22.41
N ILE A 298 13.48 -8.38 23.66
CA ILE A 298 14.23 -7.55 24.61
C ILE A 298 15.59 -7.23 24.00
N ASP A 299 15.86 -5.93 23.93
CA ASP A 299 17.13 -5.35 23.54
C ASP A 299 17.38 -4.17 24.47
N ASN A 300 17.97 -4.43 25.64
CA ASN A 300 18.24 -3.45 26.71
C ASN A 300 19.07 -2.23 26.28
N SER A 301 19.45 -2.16 25.01
CA SER A 301 20.30 -1.14 24.45
C SER A 301 19.51 -0.12 23.61
N SER A 302 18.26 -0.40 23.18
CA SER A 302 17.43 0.56 22.43
C SER A 302 16.63 1.51 23.36
N ALA A 303 16.11 2.62 22.84
CA ALA A 303 15.25 3.55 23.59
C ALA A 303 13.99 2.88 24.15
N SER A 304 13.51 1.83 23.45
CA SER A 304 12.34 1.04 23.84
C SER A 304 12.68 -0.19 24.69
N ASP A 305 13.97 -0.49 24.91
CA ASP A 305 14.47 -1.78 25.37
C ASP A 305 14.00 -2.98 24.51
N LYS A 306 13.62 -2.70 23.25
CA LYS A 306 13.04 -3.67 22.32
C LYS A 306 13.60 -3.48 20.90
N LYS A 307 13.74 -4.59 20.18
CA LYS A 307 13.93 -4.65 18.73
C LYS A 307 12.73 -5.30 18.06
N ILE A 308 12.36 -4.83 16.87
CA ILE A 308 11.26 -5.38 16.07
C ILE A 308 11.82 -6.33 15.02
N ILE A 309 11.28 -7.54 14.97
CA ILE A 309 11.76 -8.63 14.12
C ILE A 309 10.58 -9.19 13.33
N LEU A 310 10.75 -9.34 12.01
CA LEU A 310 9.75 -9.98 11.16
C LEU A 310 9.60 -11.45 11.54
N ASN A 311 8.34 -11.88 11.63
CA ASN A 311 8.01 -13.25 11.97
C ASN A 311 8.08 -14.13 10.71
N ALA A 312 9.20 -14.82 10.52
CA ALA A 312 9.41 -15.70 9.37
C ALA A 312 8.37 -16.84 9.24
N THR A 313 7.63 -17.16 10.31
CA THR A 313 6.53 -18.16 10.28
C THR A 313 5.18 -17.56 9.90
N ASN A 314 5.11 -16.24 9.70
CA ASN A 314 3.88 -15.59 9.26
C ASN A 314 3.48 -16.08 7.86
N ARG A 315 2.20 -16.36 7.66
CA ARG A 315 1.67 -16.89 6.40
C ARG A 315 1.89 -15.97 5.21
N LEU A 316 1.97 -14.65 5.42
CA LEU A 316 2.37 -13.71 4.38
C LEU A 316 3.78 -14.03 3.88
N ILE A 317 4.73 -14.21 4.79
CA ILE A 317 6.13 -14.44 4.45
C ILE A 317 6.28 -15.73 3.66
N SER A 318 5.75 -16.85 4.17
CA SER A 318 5.85 -18.14 3.48
C SER A 318 5.14 -18.17 2.13
N ASN A 319 4.03 -17.44 1.96
CA ASN A 319 3.31 -17.39 0.69
C ASN A 319 4.01 -16.51 -0.35
N VAL A 320 4.70 -15.45 0.06
CA VAL A 320 5.45 -14.57 -0.86
C VAL A 320 6.82 -15.14 -1.19
N GLN A 321 7.52 -15.73 -0.21
CA GLN A 321 8.94 -16.07 -0.34
C GLN A 321 9.33 -17.26 0.55
N THR A 322 10.06 -18.22 -0.03
CA THR A 322 10.70 -19.30 0.73
C THR A 322 12.09 -18.90 1.21
N ASN A 323 12.57 -19.52 2.30
CA ASN A 323 13.89 -19.26 2.87
C ASN A 323 14.17 -17.76 3.12
N PHE A 324 13.16 -17.04 3.63
CA PHE A 324 13.17 -15.57 3.78
C PHE A 324 14.44 -14.99 4.42
N THR A 325 14.98 -15.69 5.43
CA THR A 325 16.16 -15.27 6.19
C THR A 325 17.49 -15.75 5.60
N GLN A 326 17.48 -16.48 4.48
CA GLN A 326 18.65 -17.03 3.80
C GLN A 326 18.80 -16.41 2.40
N GLN A 327 19.61 -15.35 2.31
CA GLN A 327 19.71 -14.51 1.10
C GLN A 327 20.04 -15.31 -0.18
N ASN A 328 20.92 -16.30 -0.08
CA ASN A 328 21.40 -17.07 -1.23
C ASN A 328 20.35 -18.07 -1.76
N SER A 329 19.58 -18.72 -0.89
CA SER A 329 18.61 -19.77 -1.21
C SER A 329 17.16 -19.29 -1.28
N SER A 330 16.93 -18.00 -1.09
CA SER A 330 15.61 -17.37 -1.20
C SER A 330 14.99 -17.56 -2.58
N ILE A 331 13.70 -17.92 -2.63
CA ILE A 331 12.92 -18.04 -3.87
C ILE A 331 11.62 -17.30 -3.70
N SER A 332 11.30 -16.44 -4.66
CA SER A 332 10.02 -15.74 -4.73
C SER A 332 8.94 -16.65 -5.29
N ASN A 333 7.80 -16.69 -4.61
CA ASN A 333 6.62 -17.45 -5.01
C ASN A 333 5.61 -16.58 -5.78
N ILE A 334 5.75 -15.25 -5.74
CA ILE A 334 4.84 -14.28 -6.35
C ILE A 334 5.61 -13.37 -7.30
N LYS A 335 5.08 -13.17 -8.50
CA LYS A 335 5.69 -12.32 -9.54
C LYS A 335 4.69 -11.29 -10.05
N MET A 336 5.17 -10.11 -10.40
CA MET A 336 4.45 -9.18 -11.26
C MET A 336 4.81 -9.47 -12.71
N VAL A 337 3.82 -9.46 -13.60
CA VAL A 337 4.01 -9.82 -15.01
C VAL A 337 3.37 -8.79 -15.92
N TRP A 338 4.10 -8.38 -16.97
CA TRP A 338 3.58 -7.53 -18.03
C TRP A 338 3.82 -8.18 -19.40
N ALA A 339 2.88 -7.96 -20.32
CA ALA A 339 3.03 -8.31 -21.72
C ALA A 339 3.23 -7.04 -22.55
N PHE A 340 4.36 -6.95 -23.23
CA PHE A 340 4.60 -5.95 -24.26
C PHE A 340 4.23 -6.54 -25.61
N SER A 341 3.07 -6.15 -26.14
CA SER A 341 2.55 -6.66 -27.40
C SER A 341 2.92 -5.74 -28.55
N SER A 342 3.41 -6.31 -29.65
CA SER A 342 3.75 -5.54 -30.86
C SER A 342 3.61 -6.37 -32.13
N SER A 343 3.21 -5.70 -33.22
CA SER A 343 3.28 -6.24 -34.58
C SER A 343 4.69 -6.21 -35.19
N GLU A 344 5.66 -5.56 -34.54
CA GLU A 344 7.04 -5.38 -35.01
C GLU A 344 8.07 -6.02 -34.06
N PRO A 345 8.03 -7.35 -33.81
CA PRO A 345 8.83 -8.00 -32.77
C PRO A 345 10.35 -7.83 -32.92
N ASN A 346 10.85 -7.75 -34.15
CA ASN A 346 12.28 -7.57 -34.41
C ASN A 346 12.79 -6.21 -33.90
N GLU A 347 11.98 -5.16 -33.98
CA GLU A 347 12.36 -3.84 -33.49
C GLU A 347 12.35 -3.82 -31.96
N ILE A 348 11.34 -4.43 -31.34
CA ILE A 348 11.28 -4.59 -29.88
C ILE A 348 12.50 -5.35 -29.37
N PHE A 349 12.82 -6.50 -30.00
CA PHE A 349 13.96 -7.31 -29.59
C PHE A 349 15.28 -6.54 -29.70
N LYS A 350 15.45 -5.73 -30.76
CA LYS A 350 16.63 -4.87 -30.94
C LYS A 350 16.78 -3.85 -29.81
N ASP A 351 15.68 -3.27 -29.34
CA ASP A 351 15.68 -2.29 -28.25
C ASP A 351 16.05 -2.94 -26.90
N ILE A 352 15.60 -4.17 -26.64
CA ILE A 352 15.78 -4.85 -25.34
C ILE A 352 17.04 -5.72 -25.24
N GLN A 353 17.52 -6.32 -26.33
CA GLN A 353 18.57 -7.38 -26.30
C GLN A 353 19.88 -6.91 -25.65
N LYS A 354 20.20 -5.62 -25.73
CA LYS A 354 21.40 -5.01 -25.11
C LYS A 354 21.35 -5.01 -23.58
N PHE A 355 20.19 -5.23 -22.97
CA PHE A 355 19.97 -5.14 -21.54
C PHE A 355 19.76 -6.49 -20.85
N ILE A 356 19.69 -7.58 -21.62
CA ILE A 356 19.40 -8.92 -21.10
C ILE A 356 20.50 -9.92 -21.43
N ASN A 357 20.67 -10.90 -20.55
CA ASN A 357 21.50 -12.07 -20.77
C ASN A 357 20.79 -13.07 -21.69
N SER A 358 21.49 -14.13 -22.11
CA SER A 358 20.91 -15.23 -22.90
C SER A 358 19.75 -15.94 -22.20
N SER A 359 19.71 -15.92 -20.86
CA SER A 359 18.60 -16.42 -20.03
C SER A 359 17.37 -15.48 -20.02
N GLY A 360 17.48 -14.28 -20.57
CA GLY A 360 16.47 -13.22 -20.46
C GLY A 360 16.59 -12.37 -19.19
N SER A 361 17.50 -12.70 -18.26
CA SER A 361 17.68 -11.91 -17.05
C SER A 361 18.34 -10.56 -17.30
N ILE A 362 17.96 -9.57 -16.52
CA ILE A 362 18.42 -8.19 -16.71
C ILE A 362 19.86 -8.02 -16.22
N ASN A 363 20.64 -7.24 -16.97
CA ASN A 363 21.95 -6.77 -16.54
C ASN A 363 21.78 -5.82 -15.34
N LYS A 364 22.47 -6.09 -14.21
CA LYS A 364 22.38 -5.39 -12.90
C LYS A 364 22.36 -3.85 -12.91
N GLN A 365 22.71 -3.21 -14.01
CA GLN A 365 22.77 -1.75 -14.14
C GLN A 365 21.42 -1.11 -14.53
N LYS A 366 20.40 -1.89 -14.89
CA LYS A 366 19.12 -1.37 -15.38
C LYS A 366 17.94 -2.00 -14.66
N THR A 367 16.86 -1.24 -14.53
CA THR A 367 15.57 -1.73 -14.01
C THR A 367 14.62 -2.12 -15.14
N LEU A 368 13.58 -2.93 -14.85
CA LEU A 368 12.55 -3.26 -15.85
C LEU A 368 11.87 -2.00 -16.35
N LYS A 369 11.55 -1.06 -15.45
CA LYS A 369 10.92 0.22 -15.80
C LYS A 369 11.79 1.07 -16.73
N GLU A 370 13.10 1.11 -16.51
CA GLU A 370 14.02 1.82 -17.39
C GLU A 370 14.07 1.19 -18.78
N ILE A 371 14.16 -0.15 -18.86
CA ILE A 371 14.19 -0.85 -20.15
C ILE A 371 12.86 -0.68 -20.89
N TYR A 372 11.72 -0.74 -20.19
CA TYR A 372 10.41 -0.53 -20.79
C TYR A 372 10.30 0.86 -21.45
N LYS A 373 10.91 1.90 -20.87
CA LYS A 373 10.94 3.26 -21.44
C LYS A 373 11.86 3.41 -22.65
N GLU A 374 12.82 2.51 -22.83
CA GLU A 374 13.74 2.54 -23.98
C GLU A 374 13.08 2.01 -25.26
N ILE A 375 11.97 1.25 -25.13
CA ILE A 375 11.23 0.73 -26.27
C ILE A 375 10.49 1.88 -26.95
N LYS A 376 10.78 2.11 -28.23
CA LYS A 376 10.25 3.25 -28.97
C LYS A 376 8.83 3.06 -29.48
N LYS A 377 8.39 1.81 -29.55
CA LYS A 377 7.06 1.44 -30.05
C LYS A 377 6.03 1.52 -28.94
N PRO A 378 4.74 1.75 -29.28
CA PRO A 378 3.67 1.59 -28.32
C PRO A 378 3.54 0.11 -27.92
N ASN A 379 3.07 -0.11 -26.69
CA ASN A 379 2.60 -1.43 -26.27
C ASN A 379 1.14 -1.57 -26.69
N ASP A 380 0.85 -2.48 -27.60
CA ASP A 380 -0.51 -2.72 -28.12
C ASP A 380 -1.40 -3.51 -27.15
N SER A 381 -0.82 -4.02 -26.05
CA SER A 381 -1.52 -4.85 -25.07
C SER A 381 -2.82 -4.18 -24.57
N LYS A 382 -3.87 -5.00 -24.44
CA LYS A 382 -5.16 -4.59 -23.86
C LYS A 382 -5.23 -4.74 -22.34
N GLN A 383 -4.12 -5.09 -21.70
CA GLN A 383 -4.04 -5.13 -20.24
C GLN A 383 -3.73 -3.73 -19.70
N GLY A 384 -4.19 -3.46 -18.47
CA GLY A 384 -4.03 -2.16 -17.84
C GLY A 384 -2.59 -1.86 -17.41
N ASN A 385 -2.44 -0.82 -16.61
CA ASN A 385 -1.15 -0.43 -16.05
C ASN A 385 -1.04 -0.97 -14.63
N ASP A 386 0.21 -1.26 -14.22
CA ASP A 386 0.47 -1.53 -12.82
C ASP A 386 0.58 -0.22 -12.03
N PRO A 387 0.13 -0.20 -10.76
CA PRO A 387 0.11 1.02 -9.96
C PRO A 387 1.48 1.38 -9.33
N PHE A 388 2.54 0.58 -9.50
CA PHE A 388 3.81 0.80 -8.81
C PHE A 388 4.90 1.33 -9.74
N LEU A 389 5.06 0.70 -10.90
CA LEU A 389 6.02 1.03 -11.94
C LEU A 389 5.39 1.82 -13.08
N SER A 390 4.06 1.86 -13.14
CA SER A 390 3.28 2.53 -14.20
C SER A 390 3.48 1.91 -15.59
N MET A 391 3.94 0.66 -15.67
CA MET A 391 4.16 -0.04 -16.93
C MET A 391 2.83 -0.59 -17.46
N GLY A 392 2.59 -0.41 -18.76
CA GLY A 392 1.41 -0.93 -19.46
C GLY A 392 1.52 -2.43 -19.75
N GLY A 393 0.37 -3.06 -20.03
CA GLY A 393 0.31 -4.49 -20.30
C GLY A 393 0.38 -5.37 -19.05
N PHE A 394 0.06 -4.81 -17.88
CA PHE A 394 0.13 -5.51 -16.60
C PHE A 394 -0.91 -6.63 -16.52
N ASN A 395 -0.41 -7.86 -16.52
CA ASN A 395 -1.21 -9.07 -16.39
C ASN A 395 -1.53 -9.45 -14.93
N GLY A 396 -0.98 -8.68 -13.98
CA GLY A 396 -1.23 -8.82 -12.56
C GLY A 396 -0.13 -9.57 -11.81
N PHE A 397 -0.41 -9.84 -10.54
CA PHE A 397 0.36 -10.74 -9.69
C PHE A 397 0.03 -12.19 -10.02
N VAL A 398 1.06 -13.02 -10.14
CA VAL A 398 0.94 -14.45 -10.44
C VAL A 398 1.71 -15.27 -9.40
N GLN A 399 1.26 -16.50 -9.18
CA GLN A 399 1.93 -17.47 -8.32
C GLN A 399 2.40 -18.65 -9.16
N ASN A 400 3.55 -19.23 -8.79
CA ASN A 400 3.96 -20.53 -9.33
C ASN A 400 2.91 -21.60 -9.01
N ASP A 401 2.53 -22.38 -10.02
CA ASP A 401 1.65 -23.54 -9.90
C ASP A 401 2.28 -24.69 -10.69
N LYS A 402 3.03 -25.54 -9.98
CA LYS A 402 3.84 -26.63 -10.56
C LYS A 402 4.81 -26.12 -11.63
N ASP A 403 4.60 -26.53 -12.89
CA ASP A 403 5.40 -26.14 -14.06
C ASP A 403 4.87 -24.89 -14.77
N SER A 404 3.82 -24.25 -14.24
CA SER A 404 3.15 -23.08 -14.81
C SER A 404 2.93 -21.99 -13.75
N ILE A 405 2.10 -21.01 -14.08
CA ILE A 405 1.66 -19.96 -13.17
C ILE A 405 0.13 -19.84 -13.16
N LYS A 406 -0.41 -19.39 -12.04
CA LYS A 406 -1.81 -19.01 -11.88
C LYS A 406 -1.93 -17.52 -11.53
N SER A 407 -3.01 -16.89 -11.97
CA SER A 407 -3.31 -15.50 -11.61
C SER A 407 -3.70 -15.41 -10.13
N LEU A 408 -3.13 -14.44 -9.41
CA LEU A 408 -3.63 -13.98 -8.11
C LEU A 408 -4.46 -12.70 -8.26
N SER A 409 -4.27 -11.96 -9.35
CA SER A 409 -4.99 -10.74 -9.69
C SER A 409 -4.87 -10.48 -11.20
N GLY A 410 -5.86 -9.83 -11.81
CA GLY A 410 -5.84 -9.56 -13.25
C GLY A 410 -6.15 -10.80 -14.09
N ASP A 411 -6.30 -10.59 -15.40
CA ASP A 411 -6.89 -11.57 -16.32
C ASP A 411 -5.89 -12.59 -16.92
N LEU A 412 -4.59 -12.50 -16.58
CA LEU A 412 -3.49 -13.36 -17.08
C LEU A 412 -3.64 -13.81 -18.55
N LYS A 413 -3.64 -12.84 -19.46
CA LYS A 413 -3.80 -13.00 -20.91
C LYS A 413 -2.45 -13.26 -21.60
N ILE A 414 -1.78 -14.33 -21.18
CA ILE A 414 -0.47 -14.77 -21.67
C ILE A 414 -0.57 -16.21 -22.19
N ASN A 415 0.19 -16.55 -23.23
CA ASN A 415 0.20 -17.89 -23.78
C ASN A 415 0.83 -18.93 -22.84
N ASP A 416 0.47 -20.21 -23.00
CA ASP A 416 0.88 -21.25 -22.04
C ASP A 416 2.39 -21.55 -22.06
N SER A 417 3.08 -21.37 -23.20
CA SER A 417 4.53 -21.54 -23.24
C SER A 417 5.25 -20.47 -22.43
N ALA A 418 4.80 -19.21 -22.49
CA ALA A 418 5.35 -18.16 -21.65
C ALA A 418 5.03 -18.42 -20.18
N LYS A 419 3.83 -18.88 -19.81
CA LYS A 419 3.49 -19.25 -18.41
C LYS A 419 4.50 -20.23 -17.81
N LYS A 420 4.90 -21.25 -18.58
CA LYS A 420 5.90 -22.23 -18.14
C LYS A 420 7.29 -21.63 -17.92
N GLU A 421 7.70 -20.69 -18.78
CA GLU A 421 8.97 -19.99 -18.61
C GLU A 421 8.92 -18.99 -17.44
N ILE A 422 7.81 -18.26 -17.26
CA ILE A 422 7.61 -17.36 -16.12
C ILE A 422 7.73 -18.12 -14.79
N ALA A 423 7.22 -19.35 -14.71
CA ALA A 423 7.31 -20.17 -13.50
C ALA A 423 8.75 -20.39 -13.02
N LYS A 424 9.72 -20.47 -13.95
CA LYS A 424 11.14 -20.70 -13.68
C LYS A 424 11.93 -19.44 -13.32
N VAL A 425 11.38 -18.26 -13.58
CA VAL A 425 12.06 -16.98 -13.33
C VAL A 425 12.26 -16.75 -11.83
N THR A 426 13.50 -16.47 -11.41
CA THR A 426 13.86 -16.14 -10.02
C THR A 426 14.51 -14.77 -9.85
N GLU A 427 14.83 -14.09 -10.96
CA GLU A 427 15.43 -12.76 -11.00
C GLU A 427 14.68 -11.89 -12.02
N PRO A 428 14.72 -10.54 -11.91
CA PRO A 428 14.08 -9.66 -12.88
C PRO A 428 14.50 -10.00 -14.32
N SER A 429 13.53 -10.25 -15.19
CA SER A 429 13.78 -10.84 -16.52
C SER A 429 12.81 -10.33 -17.58
N ILE A 430 13.25 -10.36 -18.84
CA ILE A 430 12.43 -10.16 -20.03
C ILE A 430 12.52 -11.43 -20.88
N LEU A 431 11.41 -12.14 -21.01
CA LEU A 431 11.32 -13.36 -21.80
C LEU A 431 11.04 -13.02 -23.26
N THR A 432 11.90 -13.51 -24.16
CA THR A 432 11.89 -13.10 -25.58
C THR A 432 11.65 -14.24 -26.56
N ASN A 433 11.57 -15.50 -26.10
CA ASN A 433 11.46 -16.69 -26.96
C ASN A 433 12.52 -16.68 -28.09
N SER A 434 13.80 -16.60 -27.71
CA SER A 434 14.94 -16.47 -28.65
C SER A 434 14.83 -15.25 -29.58
N GLY A 435 14.21 -14.17 -29.11
CA GLY A 435 14.01 -12.93 -29.85
C GLY A 435 12.77 -12.89 -30.74
N SER A 436 12.07 -14.01 -30.92
CA SER A 436 10.87 -14.09 -31.78
C SER A 436 9.59 -13.58 -31.10
N GLY A 437 9.61 -13.44 -29.78
CA GLY A 437 8.43 -13.16 -28.96
C GLY A 437 7.51 -14.39 -28.82
N TYR A 438 6.58 -14.31 -27.89
CA TYR A 438 5.54 -15.31 -27.68
C TYR A 438 4.28 -14.98 -28.49
N GLU A 439 3.41 -15.96 -28.69
CA GLU A 439 2.10 -15.68 -29.31
C GLU A 439 1.29 -14.73 -28.44
N SER A 440 0.76 -13.68 -29.07
CA SER A 440 -0.11 -12.70 -28.41
C SER A 440 -1.58 -13.09 -28.47
N THR A 441 -2.36 -12.57 -27.53
CA THR A 441 -3.83 -12.55 -27.64
C THR A 441 -4.32 -11.61 -28.74
N ILE A 442 -3.49 -10.66 -29.18
CA ILE A 442 -3.79 -9.76 -30.29
C ILE A 442 -3.30 -10.41 -31.59
N LYS A 443 -4.23 -10.69 -32.49
CA LYS A 443 -3.93 -11.37 -33.76
C LYS A 443 -2.88 -10.60 -34.56
N GLY A 444 -1.78 -11.28 -34.90
CA GLY A 444 -0.67 -10.72 -35.68
C GLY A 444 0.45 -10.12 -34.84
N ASN A 445 0.24 -9.92 -33.53
CA ASN A 445 1.26 -9.43 -32.62
C ASN A 445 2.03 -10.57 -31.95
N LYS A 446 3.21 -10.21 -31.43
CA LYS A 446 4.00 -11.04 -30.50
C LYS A 446 4.18 -10.32 -29.17
N ASP A 447 4.26 -11.11 -28.11
CA ASP A 447 4.43 -10.60 -26.75
C ASP A 447 5.85 -10.84 -26.24
N PHE A 448 6.45 -9.79 -25.68
CA PHE A 448 7.65 -9.87 -24.85
C PHE A 448 7.23 -9.74 -23.39
N ILE A 449 7.64 -10.68 -22.55
CA ILE A 449 7.10 -10.78 -21.20
C ILE A 449 8.10 -10.23 -20.19
N PHE A 450 7.72 -9.16 -19.50
CA PHE A 450 8.48 -8.59 -18.39
C PHE A 450 8.03 -9.30 -17.11
N VAL A 451 8.99 -9.79 -16.33
CA VAL A 451 8.73 -10.56 -15.12
C VAL A 451 9.55 -9.99 -13.97
N LEU A 452 8.87 -9.55 -12.91
CA LEU A 452 9.48 -9.08 -11.67
C LEU A 452 9.11 -10.01 -10.51
N PRO A 453 10.01 -10.92 -10.10
CA PRO A 453 9.84 -11.67 -8.86
C PRO A 453 9.84 -10.74 -7.64
N ILE A 454 8.89 -10.94 -6.73
CA ILE A 454 8.72 -10.10 -5.55
C ILE A 454 9.39 -10.75 -4.35
N TYR A 455 10.34 -10.04 -3.76
CA TYR A 455 11.03 -10.45 -2.54
C TYR A 455 10.73 -9.48 -1.41
N LEU A 456 10.33 -10.00 -0.25
CA LEU A 456 10.07 -9.20 0.94
C LEU A 456 11.36 -8.52 1.45
N ASN A 457 12.53 -9.06 1.10
CA ASN A 457 13.83 -8.47 1.41
C ASN A 457 14.01 -7.10 0.73
N ASP A 458 13.48 -6.89 -0.49
CA ASP A 458 13.50 -5.58 -1.14
C ASP A 458 12.47 -4.62 -0.52
N ILE A 459 11.28 -5.12 -0.17
CA ILE A 459 10.20 -4.34 0.45
C ILE A 459 10.61 -3.81 1.83
N PHE A 460 11.19 -4.68 2.67
CA PHE A 460 11.68 -4.32 4.01
C PHE A 460 13.15 -3.85 4.02
N SER A 461 13.74 -3.62 2.85
CA SER A 461 15.11 -3.09 2.77
C SER A 461 15.17 -1.70 3.39
N THR A 462 16.14 -1.51 4.28
CA THR A 462 16.42 -0.22 4.92
C THR A 462 17.53 0.55 4.21
N LYS A 463 18.00 0.10 3.03
CA LYS A 463 19.16 0.64 2.29
C LYS A 463 19.19 2.17 2.20
N ASN A 464 18.05 2.82 1.97
CA ASN A 464 17.93 4.28 1.80
C ASN A 464 18.35 5.09 3.04
N ILE A 465 18.37 4.46 4.22
CA ILE A 465 18.72 5.07 5.51
C ILE A 465 19.95 4.41 6.16
N GLN A 466 20.81 3.78 5.35
CA GLN A 466 22.06 3.19 5.79
C GLN A 466 23.26 3.99 5.27
N LEU A 467 24.45 3.70 5.80
CA LEU A 467 25.66 4.40 5.39
C LEU A 467 26.03 4.00 3.96
N SER A 468 25.98 4.98 3.05
CA SER A 468 26.53 4.84 1.69
C SER A 468 27.88 5.51 1.60
N LYS A 469 28.80 4.92 0.85
CA LYS A 469 30.11 5.53 0.61
C LYS A 469 29.96 6.78 -0.26
N MET A 470 30.75 7.82 0.01
CA MET A 470 30.87 8.95 -0.90
C MET A 470 31.94 8.67 -1.97
N ASP A 471 31.59 8.86 -3.24
CA ASP A 471 32.45 8.53 -4.37
C ASP A 471 33.84 9.19 -4.26
N GLY A 472 34.88 8.41 -4.53
CA GLY A 472 36.26 8.87 -4.55
C GLY A 472 36.88 9.20 -3.17
N MET A 473 36.16 9.03 -2.06
CA MET A 473 36.65 9.40 -0.73
C MET A 473 36.77 8.20 0.22
N LYS A 474 37.96 7.99 0.80
CA LYS A 474 38.19 6.97 1.84
C LYS A 474 37.50 7.39 3.15
N GLN A 475 36.79 6.47 3.79
CA GLN A 475 36.16 6.63 5.12
C GLN A 475 35.17 7.81 5.26
N LYS A 476 34.62 8.29 4.14
CA LYS A 476 33.52 9.27 4.13
C LYS A 476 32.25 8.62 3.63
N TYR A 477 31.19 8.77 4.42
CA TYR A 477 29.89 8.17 4.19
C TYR A 477 28.80 9.23 4.23
N LYS A 478 27.65 8.94 3.63
CA LYS A 478 26.42 9.72 3.78
C LYS A 478 25.36 8.88 4.49
N LEU A 479 24.51 9.54 5.28
CA LEU A 479 23.36 8.95 5.95
C LEU A 479 22.15 9.87 5.77
N ASN A 480 21.07 9.34 5.21
CA ASN A 480 19.81 10.07 5.14
C ASN A 480 19.08 9.96 6.48
N VAL A 481 18.60 11.08 7.00
CA VAL A 481 17.87 11.18 8.27
C VAL A 481 16.63 12.06 8.12
N LEU A 482 15.56 11.71 8.82
CA LEU A 482 14.40 12.58 8.95
C LEU A 482 14.70 13.70 9.95
N GLU A 483 14.23 14.91 9.67
CA GLU A 483 14.36 16.05 10.58
C GLU A 483 13.62 15.75 11.90
N ASN A 484 14.13 16.25 13.03
CA ASN A 484 13.52 16.10 14.35
C ASN A 484 13.24 14.63 14.76
N THR A 485 13.96 13.66 14.16
CA THR A 485 13.80 12.23 14.42
C THR A 485 15.10 11.64 14.97
N TRP A 486 15.01 11.03 16.15
CA TRP A 486 16.12 10.29 16.75
C TRP A 486 16.41 9.02 15.95
N THR A 487 17.66 8.89 15.51
CA THR A 487 18.17 7.77 14.73
C THR A 487 19.19 6.99 15.56
N ASP A 488 18.94 5.69 15.77
CA ASP A 488 19.87 4.79 16.45
C ASP A 488 21.06 4.44 15.54
N MET A 489 22.25 4.96 15.86
CA MET A 489 23.46 4.74 15.05
C MET A 489 24.03 3.33 15.18
N SER A 490 23.65 2.57 16.21
CA SER A 490 24.08 1.17 16.35
C SER A 490 23.43 0.25 15.32
N GLN A 491 22.29 0.67 14.75
CA GLN A 491 21.55 -0.07 13.74
C GLN A 491 22.02 0.25 12.32
N LYS A 492 22.88 1.28 12.17
CA LYS A 492 23.32 1.79 10.88
C LYS A 492 24.59 1.10 10.42
N TYR A 493 24.49 0.42 9.28
CA TYR A 493 25.57 -0.36 8.67
C TYR A 493 26.00 0.24 7.33
N ARG A 494 27.16 -0.21 6.83
CA ARG A 494 27.67 0.18 5.52
C ARG A 494 27.18 -0.83 4.49
N PHE A 495 26.22 -0.44 3.65
CA PHE A 495 25.58 -1.42 2.76
C PHE A 495 26.43 -1.79 1.55
N ASP A 496 27.43 -0.98 1.21
CA ASP A 496 28.37 -1.19 0.09
C ASP A 496 29.56 -2.09 0.46
N ASP A 497 29.76 -2.38 1.76
CA ASP A 497 30.93 -3.07 2.26
C ASP A 497 30.51 -4.41 2.89
N LYS A 498 31.20 -5.51 2.53
CA LYS A 498 31.11 -6.76 3.29
C LYS A 498 31.96 -6.64 4.56
N TYR A 499 31.42 -7.07 5.68
CA TYR A 499 32.05 -6.94 6.99
C TYR A 499 32.81 -8.21 7.39
N PHE A 500 34.14 -8.12 7.42
CA PHE A 500 35.02 -9.27 7.66
C PHE A 500 35.58 -9.34 9.11
N ASP A 501 35.82 -8.19 9.75
CA ASP A 501 36.47 -8.09 11.07
C ASP A 501 35.53 -8.46 12.26
N ASP A 502 36.02 -8.29 13.50
CA ASP A 502 35.26 -8.51 14.74
C ASP A 502 34.03 -7.58 14.86
N ASP A 503 33.07 -7.97 15.70
CA ASP A 503 31.85 -7.21 15.95
C ASP A 503 32.14 -5.75 16.32
N ILE A 504 31.64 -4.82 15.49
CA ILE A 504 31.73 -3.38 15.76
C ILE A 504 30.56 -2.86 16.56
N SER A 505 30.90 -1.95 17.47
CA SER A 505 29.95 -1.08 18.14
C SER A 505 30.44 0.36 18.09
N VAL A 506 29.50 1.29 18.02
CA VAL A 506 29.79 2.73 18.11
C VAL A 506 30.20 3.05 19.54
N THR A 507 31.37 3.66 19.71
CA THR A 507 31.88 4.07 21.03
C THR A 507 31.81 5.58 21.26
N LYS A 508 31.84 6.37 20.18
CA LYS A 508 31.78 7.83 20.27
C LYS A 508 31.19 8.44 19.00
N ILE A 509 30.38 9.49 19.17
CA ILE A 509 29.95 10.37 18.09
C ILE A 509 30.31 11.81 18.43
N GLU A 510 30.90 12.52 17.47
CA GLU A 510 31.25 13.93 17.60
C GLU A 510 30.59 14.73 16.48
N ASP A 511 29.88 15.80 16.85
CA ASP A 511 29.31 16.76 15.90
C ASP A 511 30.36 17.83 15.56
N SER A 512 30.74 17.89 14.29
CA SER A 512 31.72 18.88 13.80
C SER A 512 31.08 20.24 13.47
N THR A 513 29.75 20.34 13.51
CA THR A 513 28.95 21.44 12.94
C THR A 513 27.97 22.09 13.93
N SER A 514 27.88 21.57 15.16
CA SER A 514 26.90 22.00 16.19
C SER A 514 25.42 21.94 15.75
N SER A 515 25.13 21.19 14.68
CA SER A 515 23.81 21.05 14.04
C SER A 515 23.09 19.75 14.40
N VAL A 516 23.69 18.92 15.25
CA VAL A 516 23.18 17.59 15.65
C VAL A 516 23.02 17.53 17.16
N ASP A 517 21.90 17.00 17.62
CA ASP A 517 21.76 16.55 19.01
C ASP A 517 22.24 15.10 19.10
N ILE A 518 23.11 14.82 20.06
CA ILE A 518 23.68 13.49 20.29
C ILE A 518 23.27 13.01 21.68
N MET A 519 22.75 11.79 21.75
CA MET A 519 22.35 11.14 23.00
C MET A 519 23.07 9.80 23.14
N HIS A 520 23.54 9.50 24.35
CA HIS A 520 24.09 8.17 24.68
C HIS A 520 23.23 7.55 25.77
N LYS A 521 22.61 6.41 25.46
CA LYS A 521 21.76 5.68 26.39
C LYS A 521 22.01 4.19 26.22
N ASN A 522 22.20 3.47 27.33
CA ASN A 522 22.34 2.01 27.36
C ASN A 522 23.32 1.44 26.30
N ASN A 523 24.54 2.02 26.22
CA ASN A 523 25.59 1.64 25.26
C ASN A 523 25.25 1.85 23.77
N LYS A 524 24.23 2.64 23.44
CA LYS A 524 23.96 3.11 22.08
C LYS A 524 24.05 4.62 21.97
N SER A 525 24.39 5.06 20.77
CA SER A 525 24.42 6.47 20.40
C SER A 525 23.27 6.76 19.45
N TYR A 526 22.53 7.81 19.76
CA TYR A 526 21.47 8.35 18.92
C TYR A 526 21.87 9.71 18.41
N ILE A 527 21.46 10.00 17.19
CA ILE A 527 21.62 11.32 16.58
C ILE A 527 20.27 11.87 16.17
N LYS A 528 20.15 13.19 16.20
CA LYS A 528 19.01 13.90 15.64
C LYS A 528 19.48 15.18 14.98
N LEU A 529 19.09 15.38 13.73
CA LEU A 529 19.34 16.64 13.04
C LEU A 529 18.42 17.72 13.63
N LYS A 530 19.01 18.84 14.07
CA LYS A 530 18.26 19.95 14.66
C LYS A 530 17.28 20.55 13.65
N SER A 531 16.17 21.10 14.15
CA SER A 531 15.15 21.67 13.27
C SER A 531 15.68 22.81 12.39
N GLY A 532 15.22 22.86 11.14
CA GLY A 532 15.62 23.81 10.11
C GLY A 532 16.97 23.52 9.45
N LYS A 533 17.68 22.46 9.86
CA LYS A 533 18.96 22.07 9.25
C LYS A 533 18.76 21.11 8.08
N LYS A 534 19.52 21.32 7.01
CA LYS A 534 19.48 20.49 5.80
C LYS A 534 20.53 19.39 5.83
N ASP A 535 21.68 19.65 6.42
CA ASP A 535 22.77 18.69 6.58
C ASP A 535 23.60 18.97 7.84
N ALA A 536 24.46 18.01 8.19
CA ALA A 536 25.45 18.13 9.25
C ALA A 536 26.59 17.12 9.04
N ASP A 537 27.77 17.39 9.61
CA ASP A 537 28.90 16.45 9.58
C ASP A 537 29.19 15.92 10.98
N ILE A 538 29.23 14.59 11.10
CA ILE A 538 29.61 13.89 12.33
C ILE A 538 30.83 13.00 12.11
N ARG A 539 31.55 12.72 13.19
CA ARG A 539 32.57 11.66 13.25
C ARG A 539 32.06 10.54 14.13
N VAL A 540 32.19 9.31 13.63
CA VAL A 540 31.79 8.09 14.34
C VAL A 540 33.02 7.24 14.59
N THR A 541 33.29 6.97 15.86
CA THR A 541 34.38 6.10 16.32
C THR A 541 33.81 4.76 16.75
N TYR A 542 34.43 3.68 16.29
CA TYR A 542 34.07 2.31 16.65
C TYR A 542 35.03 1.72 17.70
N ASN A 543 34.63 0.64 18.36
CA ASN A 543 35.44 -0.12 19.33
C ASN A 543 36.80 -0.60 18.78
N ASN A 544 36.87 -0.93 17.49
CA ASN A 544 38.11 -1.31 16.81
C ASN A 544 39.01 -0.11 16.43
N LYS A 545 38.72 1.09 16.96
CA LYS A 545 39.41 2.37 16.69
C LYS A 545 39.26 2.89 15.26
N THR A 546 38.43 2.26 14.42
CA THR A 546 38.05 2.84 13.12
C THR A 546 37.28 4.12 13.36
N ILE A 547 37.65 5.17 12.62
CA ILE A 547 36.92 6.44 12.61
C ILE A 547 36.40 6.66 11.19
N ILE A 548 35.14 7.03 11.07
CA ILE A 548 34.54 7.45 9.81
C ILE A 548 33.96 8.86 9.94
N SER A 549 33.94 9.58 8.84
CA SER A 549 33.19 10.83 8.71
C SER A 549 31.87 10.54 8.01
N VAL A 550 30.77 11.03 8.58
CA VAL A 550 29.41 10.83 8.06
C VAL A 550 28.76 12.18 7.81
N LYS A 551 28.37 12.43 6.56
CA LYS A 551 27.50 13.54 6.20
C LYS A 551 26.05 13.12 6.38
N LEU A 552 25.37 13.74 7.34
CA LEU A 552 23.93 13.60 7.55
C LEU A 552 23.20 14.48 6.53
N ASN A 553 22.27 13.90 5.79
CA ASN A 553 21.42 14.62 4.85
C ASN A 553 19.97 14.52 5.32
N LYS A 554 19.29 15.66 5.45
CA LYS A 554 17.85 15.68 5.62
C LYS A 554 17.20 15.05 4.39
N ILE A 555 16.31 14.10 4.62
CA ILE A 555 15.40 13.57 3.60
C ILE A 555 13.97 14.02 3.92
N GLU A 556 13.21 14.38 2.88
CA GLU A 556 11.79 14.67 3.02
C GLU A 556 10.99 13.36 3.05
N GLN A 557 9.84 13.35 3.74
CA GLN A 557 9.02 12.14 3.92
C GLN A 557 8.66 11.46 2.58
N LYS A 558 8.34 12.27 1.55
CA LYS A 558 7.99 11.79 0.20
C LYS A 558 9.13 11.06 -0.52
N ASP A 559 10.37 11.39 -0.17
CA ASP A 559 11.59 10.81 -0.77
C ASP A 559 12.12 9.64 0.08
N TYR A 560 11.47 9.37 1.22
CA TYR A 560 11.78 8.25 2.10
C TYR A 560 11.35 6.94 1.45
N LYS A 561 12.27 5.97 1.40
CA LYS A 561 12.08 4.69 0.69
C LYS A 561 12.18 3.48 1.61
N THR A 562 11.87 3.63 2.89
CA THR A 562 12.05 2.57 3.89
C THR A 562 10.75 2.35 4.66
N LEU A 563 10.31 1.09 4.75
CA LEU A 563 9.31 0.72 5.75
C LEU A 563 10.00 0.62 7.11
N ASP A 564 9.65 1.53 8.01
CA ASP A 564 10.10 1.54 9.40
C ASP A 564 8.96 1.95 10.33
N ILE A 565 9.25 1.99 11.64
CA ILE A 565 8.32 2.53 12.63
C ILE A 565 8.88 3.88 13.07
N THR A 566 8.41 4.95 12.42
CA THR A 566 8.74 6.33 12.78
C THR A 566 7.54 7.03 13.40
N GLN A 567 7.60 7.31 14.70
CA GLN A 567 6.51 7.97 15.44
C GLN A 567 7.06 8.90 16.54
N LYS A 568 6.22 9.83 17.00
CA LYS A 568 6.53 10.70 18.15
C LYS A 568 6.83 9.86 19.40
N LEU A 569 7.82 10.25 20.19
CA LEU A 569 8.06 9.62 21.47
C LEU A 569 6.87 9.81 22.42
N ALA A 570 6.53 8.79 23.21
CA ALA A 570 5.54 8.95 24.27
C ALA A 570 6.13 9.78 25.42
N ASN A 571 5.35 10.71 25.97
CA ASN A 571 5.77 11.49 27.13
C ASN A 571 5.66 10.65 28.42
N ASN A 572 6.69 9.84 28.69
CA ASN A 572 6.76 8.98 29.86
C ASN A 572 8.18 8.93 30.45
N GLN A 573 8.34 8.30 31.61
CA GLN A 573 9.60 8.24 32.33
C GLN A 573 10.72 7.55 31.53
N LYS A 574 10.41 6.55 30.70
CA LYS A 574 11.41 5.83 29.89
C LYS A 574 12.02 6.71 28.81
N ASN A 575 11.26 7.68 28.32
CA ASN A 575 11.68 8.62 27.28
C ASN A 575 12.15 9.97 27.80
N LYS A 576 12.18 10.17 29.13
CA LYS A 576 12.50 11.47 29.74
C LYS A 576 13.77 12.10 29.17
N GLU A 577 14.84 11.31 29.06
CA GLU A 577 16.13 11.74 28.50
C GLU A 577 16.03 12.21 27.04
N PHE A 578 15.19 11.57 26.22
CA PHE A 578 14.98 11.97 24.82
C PHE A 578 14.11 13.23 24.67
N ILE A 579 13.32 13.57 25.68
CA ILE A 579 12.26 14.60 25.66
C ILE A 579 12.70 15.90 26.36
N GLU A 580 13.69 15.85 27.26
CA GLU A 580 14.23 17.03 27.95
C GLU A 580 14.81 18.08 26.97
N LYS A 581 14.80 19.37 27.38
CA LYS A 581 15.31 20.53 26.63
C LYS A 581 14.74 20.73 25.20
N ASN A 582 13.45 21.04 25.10
CA ASN A 582 12.78 21.45 23.83
C ASN A 582 12.67 20.35 22.76
N HIS A 583 12.56 19.08 23.19
CA HIS A 583 12.47 17.93 22.29
C HIS A 583 11.12 17.20 22.38
N LYS A 584 10.09 17.83 22.96
CA LYS A 584 8.75 17.24 23.18
C LYS A 584 8.07 16.76 21.90
N ASP A 585 8.40 17.33 20.75
CA ASP A 585 7.87 16.93 19.45
C ASP A 585 8.81 15.99 18.66
N SER A 586 9.84 15.45 19.29
CA SER A 586 10.79 14.57 18.58
C SER A 586 10.15 13.21 18.29
N SER A 587 10.42 12.71 17.08
CA SER A 587 10.13 11.34 16.69
C SER A 587 11.32 10.43 16.96
N ILE A 588 11.09 9.12 16.89
CA ILE A 588 12.12 8.09 16.85
C ILE A 588 11.77 7.08 15.76
N SER A 589 12.79 6.55 15.09
CA SER A 589 12.64 5.53 14.05
C SER A 589 13.21 4.19 14.51
N TYR A 590 12.47 3.10 14.24
CA TYR A 590 12.90 1.72 14.46
C TYR A 590 12.87 0.92 13.14
N ASP A 591 14.01 0.35 12.77
CA ASP A 591 14.13 -0.57 11.63
C ASP A 591 13.37 -1.89 11.90
N TYR A 592 12.69 -2.43 10.88
CA TYR A 592 12.28 -3.84 10.88
C TYR A 592 13.49 -4.74 10.62
N ASN A 593 13.73 -5.73 11.48
CA ASN A 593 14.80 -6.70 11.27
C ASN A 593 14.25 -7.96 10.58
N LEU A 594 14.89 -8.42 9.51
CA LEU A 594 14.48 -9.64 8.79
C LEU A 594 14.57 -10.89 9.67
N LYS A 595 15.49 -10.89 10.62
CA LYS A 595 15.71 -11.95 11.62
C LYS A 595 16.30 -11.34 12.88
N ASP A 596 16.46 -12.18 13.89
CA ASP A 596 17.20 -11.79 15.09
C ASP A 596 18.71 -11.75 14.82
N TYR A 597 19.20 -10.60 14.37
CA TYR A 597 20.62 -10.38 14.18
C TYR A 597 21.34 -10.36 15.53
N LYS A 598 22.42 -11.14 15.64
CA LYS A 598 23.27 -11.20 16.83
C LYS A 598 24.21 -10.00 16.92
N SER A 599 24.59 -9.42 15.78
CA SER A 599 25.47 -8.26 15.70
C SER A 599 25.23 -7.42 14.45
N LEU A 600 25.79 -6.20 14.45
CA LEU A 600 25.76 -5.31 13.29
C LEU A 600 26.46 -5.93 12.08
N LYS A 601 27.52 -6.73 12.31
CA LYS A 601 28.23 -7.48 11.27
C LYS A 601 27.29 -8.42 10.53
N GLU A 602 26.50 -9.21 11.26
CA GLU A 602 25.55 -10.14 10.65
C GLU A 602 24.52 -9.41 9.79
N LYS A 603 23.93 -8.32 10.33
CA LYS A 603 22.98 -7.47 9.60
C LYS A 603 23.60 -6.87 8.34
N GLN A 604 24.83 -6.37 8.43
CA GLN A 604 25.55 -5.79 7.30
C GLN A 604 25.85 -6.81 6.21
N ASN A 605 26.31 -8.00 6.58
CA ASN A 605 26.66 -9.06 5.63
C ASN A 605 25.43 -9.57 4.88
N ASP A 606 24.33 -9.81 5.58
CA ASP A 606 23.07 -10.22 4.93
C ASP A 606 22.56 -9.13 3.98
N ALA A 607 22.60 -7.86 4.40
CA ALA A 607 22.20 -6.75 3.55
C ALA A 607 23.13 -6.59 2.33
N TYR A 608 24.44 -6.74 2.50
CA TYR A 608 25.41 -6.72 1.42
C TYR A 608 25.15 -7.85 0.42
N ASP A 609 25.03 -9.09 0.90
CA ASP A 609 24.80 -10.26 0.05
C ASP A 609 23.48 -10.13 -0.74
N TRP A 610 22.43 -9.59 -0.12
CA TRP A 610 21.17 -9.27 -0.82
C TRP A 610 21.34 -8.17 -1.87
N ASN A 611 21.97 -7.05 -1.52
CA ASN A 611 22.18 -5.93 -2.45
C ASN A 611 23.08 -6.30 -3.65
N GLN A 612 23.95 -7.29 -3.50
CA GLN A 612 24.78 -7.84 -4.58
C GLN A 612 24.08 -8.98 -5.33
N SER A 613 22.93 -9.45 -4.90
CA SER A 613 22.19 -10.53 -5.56
C SER A 613 21.53 -10.04 -6.85
N PHE A 614 21.49 -10.89 -7.89
CA PHE A 614 20.69 -10.64 -9.09
C PHE A 614 19.17 -10.72 -8.81
N LYS A 615 18.78 -11.26 -7.65
CA LYS A 615 17.38 -11.35 -7.21
C LYS A 615 16.84 -10.01 -6.70
N SER A 616 17.71 -9.14 -6.18
CA SER A 616 17.29 -7.84 -5.65
C SER A 616 16.97 -6.90 -6.81
N SER A 617 15.83 -6.21 -6.73
CA SER A 617 15.39 -5.31 -7.78
C SER A 617 15.34 -3.85 -7.32
N ALA A 618 16.05 -2.99 -8.04
CA ALA A 618 15.92 -1.54 -7.88
C ALA A 618 14.51 -1.03 -8.21
N ASP A 619 13.73 -1.74 -9.05
CA ASP A 619 12.31 -1.40 -9.29
C ASP A 619 11.50 -1.39 -7.97
N ILE A 620 11.81 -2.27 -7.02
CA ILE A 620 11.14 -2.34 -5.71
C ILE A 620 11.90 -1.53 -4.65
N LEU A 621 13.23 -1.59 -4.63
CA LEU A 621 14.03 -0.88 -3.63
C LEU A 621 13.81 0.64 -3.68
N ASP A 622 13.61 1.19 -4.88
CA ASP A 622 13.43 2.63 -5.12
C ASP A 622 11.99 3.14 -4.99
N LEU A 623 11.02 2.26 -4.72
CA LEU A 623 9.66 2.67 -4.39
C LEU A 623 9.64 3.54 -3.14
N SER A 624 8.76 4.55 -3.12
CA SER A 624 8.51 5.35 -1.92
C SER A 624 7.96 4.47 -0.79
N THR A 625 8.00 4.99 0.44
CA THR A 625 7.45 4.32 1.62
C THR A 625 5.96 4.01 1.43
N GLU A 626 5.19 4.94 0.85
CA GLU A 626 3.78 4.76 0.56
C GLU A 626 3.55 3.65 -0.47
N SER A 627 4.32 3.63 -1.56
CA SER A 627 4.20 2.57 -2.59
C SER A 627 4.64 1.20 -2.06
N LYS A 628 5.68 1.13 -1.21
CA LYS A 628 6.08 -0.10 -0.52
C LYS A 628 4.98 -0.59 0.42
N GLN A 629 4.34 0.32 1.15
CA GLN A 629 3.22 -0.02 2.03
C GLN A 629 2.02 -0.51 1.23
N ALA A 630 1.68 0.14 0.12
CA ALA A 630 0.59 -0.27 -0.77
C ALA A 630 0.88 -1.64 -1.41
N LEU A 631 2.12 -1.91 -1.81
CA LEU A 631 2.54 -3.22 -2.32
C LEU A 631 2.44 -4.29 -1.23
N LEU A 632 2.88 -3.99 -0.01
CA LEU A 632 2.75 -4.89 1.14
C LEU A 632 1.27 -5.18 1.46
N ASP A 633 0.41 -4.16 1.43
CA ASP A 633 -1.04 -4.31 1.62
C ASP A 633 -1.65 -5.18 0.52
N GLN A 634 -1.23 -4.99 -0.75
CA GLN A 634 -1.63 -5.82 -1.86
C GLN A 634 -1.21 -7.29 -1.65
N LEU A 635 0.03 -7.56 -1.26
CA LEU A 635 0.50 -8.93 -0.98
C LEU A 635 -0.27 -9.59 0.17
N LYS A 636 -0.64 -8.82 1.20
CA LYS A 636 -1.53 -9.30 2.28
C LYS A 636 -2.91 -9.63 1.75
N SER A 637 -3.50 -8.78 0.90
CA SER A 637 -4.81 -9.02 0.29
C SER A 637 -4.83 -10.26 -0.61
N LEU A 638 -3.76 -10.48 -1.39
CA LEU A 638 -3.61 -11.69 -2.21
C LEU A 638 -3.47 -12.93 -1.34
N THR A 639 -2.63 -12.86 -0.30
CA THR A 639 -2.45 -13.95 0.67
C THR A 639 -3.74 -14.21 1.45
N SER A 640 -4.46 -13.16 1.82
CA SER A 640 -5.71 -13.27 2.54
C SER A 640 -6.79 -13.89 1.70
N SER A 641 -6.71 -13.85 0.37
CA SER A 641 -7.67 -14.54 -0.53
C SER A 641 -7.49 -16.06 -0.55
N ILE A 642 -6.40 -16.59 0.03
CA ILE A 642 -6.21 -18.04 0.18
C ILE A 642 -7.20 -18.56 1.21
N GLU A 643 -7.99 -19.58 0.85
CA GLU A 643 -9.07 -20.14 1.66
C GLU A 643 -8.63 -20.48 3.10
N ASP A 644 -7.49 -21.14 3.26
CA ASP A 644 -6.95 -21.49 4.58
C ASP A 644 -6.62 -20.26 5.44
N VAL A 645 -6.22 -19.14 4.82
CA VAL A 645 -5.93 -17.89 5.53
C VAL A 645 -7.22 -17.18 5.92
N GLN A 646 -8.21 -17.11 5.01
CA GLN A 646 -9.55 -16.60 5.34
C GLN A 646 -10.17 -17.37 6.50
N ASN A 647 -10.13 -18.71 6.46
CA ASN A 647 -10.73 -19.55 7.47
C ASN A 647 -10.04 -19.38 8.83
N ALA A 648 -8.70 -19.28 8.84
CA ALA A 648 -7.95 -18.97 10.07
C ALA A 648 -8.31 -17.60 10.63
N ALA A 649 -8.33 -16.55 9.78
CA ALA A 649 -8.70 -15.20 10.19
C ALA A 649 -10.12 -15.14 10.78
N LYS A 650 -11.10 -15.77 10.12
CA LYS A 650 -12.47 -15.86 10.61
C LYS A 650 -12.52 -16.55 11.97
N THR A 651 -11.93 -17.74 12.10
CA THR A 651 -11.93 -18.49 13.37
C THR A 651 -11.26 -17.72 14.50
N GLU A 652 -10.05 -17.22 14.28
CA GLU A 652 -9.24 -16.59 15.33
C GLU A 652 -9.72 -15.19 15.69
N LEU A 653 -10.07 -14.36 14.71
CA LEU A 653 -10.52 -12.99 15.00
C LEU A 653 -11.97 -12.97 15.47
N TYR A 654 -12.89 -13.74 14.87
CA TYR A 654 -14.28 -13.71 15.33
C TYR A 654 -14.37 -14.24 16.75
N SER A 655 -13.65 -15.30 17.11
CA SER A 655 -13.67 -15.81 18.50
C SER A 655 -13.14 -14.81 19.53
N GLN A 656 -12.26 -13.87 19.14
CA GLN A 656 -11.79 -12.79 20.02
C GLN A 656 -12.90 -11.77 20.33
N TYR A 657 -13.75 -11.46 19.35
CA TYR A 657 -14.74 -10.38 19.46
C TYR A 657 -16.19 -10.87 19.65
N LEU A 658 -16.48 -12.13 19.32
CA LEU A 658 -17.82 -12.72 19.23
C LEU A 658 -17.78 -14.14 19.79
N ASN A 659 -18.44 -14.38 20.93
CA ASN A 659 -18.52 -15.72 21.51
C ASN A 659 -19.87 -16.36 21.14
N ALA A 660 -19.90 -17.67 20.87
CA ALA A 660 -21.08 -18.35 20.32
C ALA A 660 -22.37 -18.17 21.16
N ASP A 661 -22.22 -18.00 22.48
CA ASP A 661 -23.32 -17.88 23.43
C ASP A 661 -23.74 -16.44 23.74
N GLU A 662 -22.88 -15.44 23.49
CA GLU A 662 -23.13 -14.03 23.79
C GLU A 662 -22.48 -13.14 22.72
N ILE A 663 -23.23 -12.22 22.13
CA ILE A 663 -22.63 -11.06 21.44
C ILE A 663 -21.97 -10.24 22.56
N LYS A 664 -20.71 -10.55 22.88
CA LYS A 664 -19.96 -9.88 23.94
C LYS A 664 -19.88 -8.36 23.76
N TYR A 665 -20.12 -7.86 22.55
CA TYR A 665 -20.08 -6.46 22.19
C TYR A 665 -21.46 -5.90 21.85
N LYS A 666 -22.14 -5.35 22.86
CA LYS A 666 -23.34 -4.53 22.67
C LYS A 666 -23.09 -3.39 21.68
N GLU A 667 -21.90 -2.78 21.70
CA GLU A 667 -21.53 -1.71 20.75
C GLU A 667 -21.51 -2.18 19.29
N LEU A 668 -21.07 -3.42 19.03
CA LEU A 668 -21.06 -3.99 17.68
C LEU A 668 -22.49 -4.24 17.19
N PHE A 669 -23.35 -4.77 18.05
CA PHE A 669 -24.77 -4.93 17.76
C PHE A 669 -25.45 -3.57 17.52
N ASP A 670 -25.21 -2.59 18.39
CA ASP A 670 -25.77 -1.25 18.30
C ASP A 670 -25.31 -0.57 16.99
N GLU A 671 -24.03 -0.68 16.60
CA GLU A 671 -23.51 -0.13 15.35
C GLU A 671 -24.08 -0.81 14.09
N ILE A 672 -24.20 -2.14 14.11
CA ILE A 672 -24.85 -2.87 13.00
C ILE A 672 -26.33 -2.48 12.89
N SER A 673 -27.04 -2.32 14.01
CA SER A 673 -28.45 -1.96 14.02
C SER A 673 -28.73 -0.57 13.44
N LYS A 674 -27.81 0.40 13.64
CA LYS A 674 -27.90 1.73 13.02
C LYS A 674 -27.76 1.66 11.51
N PHE A 675 -26.79 0.89 11.03
CA PHE A 675 -26.51 0.79 9.60
C PHE A 675 -27.70 0.24 8.80
N VAL A 676 -28.40 -0.75 9.34
CA VAL A 676 -29.59 -1.29 8.69
C VAL A 676 -30.80 -0.35 8.79
N ARG A 677 -30.83 0.58 9.76
CA ARG A 677 -31.84 1.64 9.82
C ARG A 677 -31.56 2.77 8.81
N ASP A 678 -30.30 3.12 8.60
CA ASP A 678 -29.86 4.23 7.74
C ASP A 678 -29.81 3.87 6.24
N ASP A 679 -29.85 2.57 5.89
CA ASP A 679 -30.08 2.11 4.51
C ASP A 679 -31.52 2.41 4.02
N ILE A 680 -32.38 2.98 4.87
CA ILE A 680 -33.61 3.66 4.42
C ILE A 680 -33.17 5.01 3.83
N PRO A 681 -33.25 5.20 2.51
CA PRO A 681 -32.95 6.50 1.93
C PRO A 681 -33.92 7.51 2.55
N SER A 682 -33.39 8.54 3.24
CA SER A 682 -34.16 9.76 3.39
C SER A 682 -34.24 10.39 2.00
N LEU A 683 -35.33 10.07 1.29
CA LEU A 683 -35.79 10.85 0.15
C LEU A 683 -36.26 12.21 0.70
N ASP A 684 -35.33 13.15 0.77
CA ASP A 684 -35.63 14.58 0.70
C ASP A 684 -35.03 15.15 -0.59
#